data_AF-A0A6P3WSG4-F1
#
_entry.id   AF-A0A6P3WSG4-F1
#
_cell.length_a   1.000
_cell.length_b   1.000
_cell.length_c   1.000
_cell.angle_alpha   90.00
_cell.angle_beta   90.00
_cell.angle_gamma   90.00
#
_symmetry.space_group_name_H-M   'P 1'
#
loop_
_entity.id
_entity.type
_entity.pdbx_description
1 polymer ?
#
loop_
_entity_poly.entity_id
_entity_poly.type
_entity_poly.pdbx_seq_one_letter_code
_entity_poly.pdbx_strand_id
1 'polypeptide(L)'
;MIMAHTSRNLNEAFKDTRVRQNRQYEITEDKSVAQTGLDILYTSQVDHNITDENVEKKMSLLRHLLEKDQKAADFKWSLFVAASNTYRYDTCLKPFPPMYIKNECKDIEALRRAIESVPPLSVIYKELGEAGAYENHGEVIELLYWVLLRLKDPHIKSVQKECYDGVLKKIPLEMPAAAPNLIFQVESTKQSTAEEKWKSSKKGHSTFYAYHGTRLENFHSIVHYGLQQIMCKRSEFGKGIYLSSELGVSLPYSPVGYGWGGSVLGSEISCIALCELIDHPDIKRGDSSNNAQNMLDDSVGGRIPNKYYVVINSDLVKVRYLLVYAQDVKTTSVNDNSGLLTWFKQHKLLTFIAVNQENVKNIKSSAAILPAKTNRPVLREISNKVNTIRGIEPIDRISLLQKDKKAAVTVQKRQLVKPKEKVSEKPPVQVVKPVVKTVAPSEANIPTEEPASINTPDKSSDKKIEETPKAFSSDLIHEDIDEQDEKNPILVALYTNEIHEYLRELESKYPVKKGFLMAQEISSKMRSVLVDWLVEVHQQFRLMQETLYLTVAIIDRFLQAYRTIDRKRLQLVGVTAMFIASKYEEMYSPDISDFVYITDQAYTKSDILQMEMLIVKTLNFSFGRPLPLHFLRRYSKAGKALPVHHTMAKYFLEQCLIHYNVCHYPPSLIAAAAIYLAFIIIGNDEEDEGKVIWTNTLAHYSTYSKDDVLPAVHDIAVIITNAETSKYQAVRKKYVQSKYMEISVRPELKSPTLLAIAQAGNET
;
A
#
# COMPACT_ATOMS: atom_id res chain seq x y z
N MET A 1 37.28 -24.78 -43.33
CA MET A 1 38.67 -24.36 -43.61
C MET A 1 38.78 -22.91 -43.16
N ILE A 2 39.78 -22.54 -42.38
CA ILE A 2 40.22 -21.15 -42.18
C ILE A 2 39.23 -20.27 -41.38
N MET A 3 39.62 -19.85 -40.18
CA MET A 3 39.20 -18.54 -39.64
C MET A 3 40.35 -17.91 -38.84
N ALA A 4 41.48 -17.78 -39.52
CA ALA A 4 42.43 -16.70 -39.25
C ALA A 4 42.12 -15.58 -40.25
N HIS A 5 41.06 -14.80 -40.04
CA HIS A 5 40.78 -13.51 -40.72
C HIS A 5 39.49 -12.88 -40.16
N THR A 6 39.53 -12.25 -38.98
CA THR A 6 38.74 -11.04 -38.63
C THR A 6 39.05 -10.57 -37.19
N SER A 7 40.23 -9.98 -37.00
CA SER A 7 40.53 -9.17 -35.79
C SER A 7 41.18 -7.83 -36.18
N ARG A 8 40.69 -7.22 -37.27
CA ARG A 8 41.21 -5.96 -37.82
C ARG A 8 40.17 -4.89 -38.15
N ASN A 9 38.93 -4.99 -37.65
CA ASN A 9 37.86 -3.99 -37.93
C ASN A 9 37.05 -3.58 -36.69
N LEU A 10 37.71 -3.27 -35.56
CA LEU A 10 37.05 -2.67 -34.39
C LEU A 10 37.80 -1.48 -33.74
N ASN A 11 38.92 -1.03 -34.32
CA ASN A 11 39.70 0.10 -33.80
C ASN A 11 39.59 1.41 -34.61
N GLU A 12 38.71 1.51 -35.60
CA GLU A 12 38.46 2.75 -36.37
C GLU A 12 37.12 3.45 -36.09
N ALA A 13 36.22 2.88 -35.28
CA ALA A 13 34.89 3.48 -35.07
C ALA A 13 34.72 4.32 -33.78
N PHE A 14 35.80 4.65 -33.06
CA PHE A 14 35.72 5.39 -31.78
C PHE A 14 36.69 6.60 -31.70
N LYS A 15 37.04 7.22 -32.83
CA LYS A 15 37.94 8.39 -32.87
C LYS A 15 37.38 9.70 -33.44
N ASP A 16 36.10 9.76 -33.82
CA ASP A 16 35.49 11.01 -34.31
C ASP A 16 34.19 11.35 -33.58
N THR A 17 34.29 11.92 -32.38
CA THR A 17 33.34 12.93 -31.83
C THR A 17 33.76 13.35 -30.42
N ARG A 18 34.87 14.10 -30.30
CA ARG A 18 35.18 14.85 -29.07
C ARG A 18 36.13 16.01 -29.32
N VAL A 19 35.79 16.90 -30.25
CA VAL A 19 36.38 18.24 -30.34
C VAL A 19 35.33 19.22 -30.88
N ARG A 20 35.25 20.41 -30.26
CA ARG A 20 34.33 21.55 -30.48
C ARG A 20 33.02 21.39 -29.70
N GLN A 21 32.63 22.27 -28.78
CA GLN A 21 32.77 23.72 -28.74
C GLN A 21 32.88 24.24 -27.29
N ASN A 22 33.70 25.26 -27.11
CA ASN A 22 33.70 26.16 -25.97
C ASN A 22 33.86 27.57 -26.58
N ARG A 23 32.85 28.45 -26.49
CA ARG A 23 32.93 29.93 -26.56
C ARG A 23 31.53 30.58 -26.61
N GLN A 24 31.11 31.08 -25.46
CA GLN A 24 30.63 32.43 -25.10
C GLN A 24 30.14 33.47 -26.16
N TYR A 25 29.11 34.22 -25.74
CA TYR A 25 28.45 35.45 -26.29
C TYR A 25 27.45 35.17 -27.46
N GLU A 26 26.28 35.80 -27.61
CA GLU A 26 25.79 37.14 -27.27
C GLU A 26 24.25 37.19 -27.42
N ILE A 27 23.59 38.19 -26.83
CA ILE A 27 22.13 38.45 -26.91
C ILE A 27 21.79 39.09 -28.26
N THR A 28 20.82 38.55 -29.01
CA THR A 28 20.05 39.28 -30.02
C THR A 28 18.59 38.83 -30.03
N GLU A 29 17.68 39.80 -29.90
CA GLU A 29 16.25 39.68 -30.18
C GLU A 29 16.03 39.54 -31.70
N ASP A 30 15.20 38.61 -32.17
CA ASP A 30 13.92 38.93 -32.85
C ASP A 30 13.06 37.68 -33.15
N LYS A 31 11.78 37.96 -33.37
CA LYS A 31 10.55 37.14 -33.38
C LYS A 31 10.45 35.98 -34.39
N SER A 32 9.80 34.88 -33.98
CA SER A 32 8.52 34.36 -34.53
C SER A 32 8.31 32.82 -34.34
N VAL A 33 7.20 32.46 -33.66
CA VAL A 33 6.23 31.36 -33.95
C VAL A 33 6.78 29.90 -34.00
N ALA A 34 6.30 28.86 -33.30
CA ALA A 34 5.03 28.56 -32.61
C ALA A 34 5.25 27.55 -31.47
N GLN A 35 4.42 27.67 -30.44
CA GLN A 35 4.35 26.83 -29.24
C GLN A 35 3.12 25.93 -29.36
N THR A 36 3.28 24.59 -29.33
CA THR A 36 2.17 23.64 -29.40
C THR A 36 1.62 23.34 -28.00
N GLY A 37 0.35 23.70 -27.82
CA GLY A 37 -0.38 23.78 -26.57
C GLY A 37 -0.56 22.48 -25.79
N LEU A 38 -0.34 22.60 -24.48
CA LEU A 38 -1.13 21.92 -23.46
C LEU A 38 -1.25 22.76 -22.18
N ASP A 39 -1.47 24.07 -22.31
CA ASP A 39 -1.66 25.00 -21.19
C ASP A 39 -2.77 26.01 -21.49
N ILE A 40 -4.03 25.57 -21.60
CA ILE A 40 -5.19 26.49 -21.53
C ILE A 40 -6.38 25.75 -20.90
N LEU A 41 -6.63 26.03 -19.60
CA LEU A 41 -7.95 26.31 -18.99
C LEU A 41 -7.83 26.31 -17.45
N TYR A 42 -7.10 27.28 -16.91
CA TYR A 42 -7.31 27.76 -15.54
C TYR A 42 -7.40 29.29 -15.59
N THR A 43 -8.56 29.81 -16.00
CA THR A 43 -8.85 31.22 -15.78
C THR A 43 -9.34 31.40 -14.35
N SER A 44 -8.39 31.77 -13.48
CA SER A 44 -8.66 32.42 -12.20
C SER A 44 -9.29 33.78 -12.45
N GLN A 45 -10.62 33.84 -12.45
CA GLN A 45 -11.34 35.06 -12.10
C GLN A 45 -12.11 34.77 -10.81
N VAL A 46 -11.51 35.19 -9.70
CA VAL A 46 -12.20 35.42 -8.44
C VAL A 46 -12.83 36.81 -8.58
N ASP A 47 -14.13 36.85 -8.83
CA ASP A 47 -14.89 38.10 -8.78
C ASP A 47 -14.88 38.61 -7.33
N HIS A 48 -14.18 39.72 -7.11
CA HIS A 48 -14.07 40.38 -5.80
C HIS A 48 -15.14 41.45 -5.54
N ASN A 49 -16.25 41.45 -6.28
CA ASN A 49 -17.41 42.32 -6.00
C ASN A 49 -18.65 41.47 -5.69
N ILE A 50 -18.85 41.12 -4.41
CA ILE A 50 -20.10 40.50 -3.96
C ILE A 50 -21.09 41.63 -3.69
N THR A 51 -21.99 41.88 -4.64
CA THR A 51 -23.21 42.67 -4.42
C THR A 51 -24.29 41.75 -3.81
N ASP A 52 -25.20 42.28 -2.98
CA ASP A 52 -26.33 41.52 -2.41
C ASP A 52 -27.15 40.79 -3.50
N GLU A 53 -27.27 41.41 -4.67
CA GLU A 53 -27.94 40.86 -5.86
C GLU A 53 -27.26 39.58 -6.42
N ASN A 54 -25.94 39.44 -6.25
CA ASN A 54 -25.20 38.24 -6.68
C ASN A 54 -25.45 37.07 -5.71
N VAL A 55 -25.59 37.35 -4.42
CA VAL A 55 -25.86 36.34 -3.39
C VAL A 55 -27.26 35.75 -3.55
N GLU A 56 -28.28 36.60 -3.68
CA GLU A 56 -29.67 36.17 -3.89
C GLU A 56 -29.80 35.30 -5.15
N LYS A 57 -29.09 35.67 -6.22
CA LYS A 57 -29.06 34.88 -7.46
C LYS A 57 -28.45 33.50 -7.26
N LYS A 58 -27.33 33.37 -6.53
CA LYS A 58 -26.72 32.05 -6.23
C LYS A 58 -27.68 31.16 -5.45
N MET A 59 -28.32 31.72 -4.42
CA MET A 59 -29.28 31.01 -3.59
C MET A 59 -30.50 30.54 -4.38
N SER A 60 -31.07 31.42 -5.22
CA SER A 60 -32.20 31.10 -6.10
C SER A 60 -31.87 29.96 -7.08
N LEU A 61 -30.68 29.99 -7.69
CA LEU A 61 -30.21 28.93 -8.60
C LEU A 61 -30.00 27.59 -7.87
N LEU A 62 -29.41 27.60 -6.67
CA LEU A 62 -29.24 26.38 -5.86
C LEU A 62 -30.60 25.79 -5.48
N ARG A 63 -31.52 26.64 -5.02
CA ARG A 63 -32.88 26.22 -4.65
C ARG A 63 -33.60 25.57 -5.82
N HIS A 64 -33.56 26.21 -7.00
CA HIS A 64 -34.16 25.66 -8.22
C HIS A 64 -33.53 24.33 -8.64
N LEU A 65 -32.21 24.15 -8.50
CA LEU A 65 -31.53 22.89 -8.80
C LEU A 65 -32.02 21.76 -7.87
N LEU A 66 -32.09 22.05 -6.57
CA LEU A 66 -32.52 21.08 -5.56
C LEU A 66 -34.00 20.71 -5.70
N GLU A 67 -34.85 21.64 -6.12
CA GLU A 67 -36.26 21.38 -6.44
C GLU A 67 -36.40 20.47 -7.67
N LYS A 68 -35.59 20.70 -8.69
CA LYS A 68 -35.68 20.00 -9.98
C LYS A 68 -35.18 18.55 -9.94
N ASP A 69 -34.02 18.31 -9.35
CA ASP A 69 -33.40 16.98 -9.33
C ASP A 69 -32.48 16.80 -8.12
N GLN A 70 -33.10 16.71 -6.94
CA GLN A 70 -32.38 16.56 -5.68
C GLN A 70 -31.46 15.32 -5.65
N LYS A 71 -31.88 14.21 -6.28
CA LYS A 71 -31.09 12.96 -6.30
C LYS A 71 -29.81 13.12 -7.10
N ALA A 72 -29.86 13.79 -8.26
CA ALA A 72 -28.66 14.04 -9.06
C ALA A 72 -27.71 15.04 -8.38
N ALA A 73 -28.26 16.07 -7.73
CA ALA A 73 -27.48 17.02 -6.94
C ALA A 73 -26.76 16.31 -5.77
N ASP A 74 -27.49 15.47 -5.04
CA ASP A 74 -26.94 14.69 -3.94
C ASP A 74 -25.90 13.66 -4.41
N PHE A 75 -26.13 13.00 -5.54
CA PHE A 75 -25.14 12.08 -6.08
C PHE A 75 -23.85 12.81 -6.47
N LYS A 76 -23.96 13.95 -7.18
CA LYS A 76 -22.81 14.77 -7.57
C LYS A 76 -22.03 15.25 -6.34
N TRP A 77 -22.74 15.69 -5.30
CA TRP A 77 -22.13 16.07 -4.03
C TRP A 77 -21.45 14.87 -3.35
N SER A 78 -22.08 13.70 -3.35
CA SER A 78 -21.50 12.47 -2.81
C SER A 78 -20.20 12.07 -3.50
N LEU A 79 -20.10 12.22 -4.83
CA LEU A 79 -18.85 12.01 -5.57
C LEU A 79 -17.75 13.00 -5.13
N PHE A 80 -18.11 14.27 -4.98
CA PHE A 80 -17.19 15.32 -4.51
C PHE A 80 -16.68 15.05 -3.10
N VAL A 81 -17.57 14.66 -2.18
CA VAL A 81 -17.18 14.32 -0.79
C VAL A 81 -16.28 13.08 -0.76
N ALA A 82 -16.63 12.02 -1.50
CA ALA A 82 -15.80 10.83 -1.62
C ALA A 82 -14.38 11.16 -2.13
N ALA A 83 -14.29 12.03 -3.15
CA ALA A 83 -13.02 12.52 -3.69
C ALA A 83 -12.23 13.41 -2.71
N SER A 84 -12.92 14.17 -1.85
CA SER A 84 -12.31 15.02 -0.83
C SER A 84 -11.78 14.22 0.37
N ASN A 85 -12.44 13.13 0.70
CA ASN A 85 -12.10 12.30 1.87
C ASN A 85 -11.02 11.25 1.58
N THR A 86 -10.67 11.00 0.31
CA THR A 86 -9.56 10.11 -0.02
C THR A 86 -8.20 10.77 0.22
N TYR A 87 -7.21 9.98 0.62
CA TYR A 87 -5.80 10.45 0.67
C TYR A 87 -5.26 10.80 -0.72
N ARG A 88 -5.87 10.24 -1.79
CA ARG A 88 -5.52 10.52 -3.20
C ARG A 88 -6.24 11.76 -3.75
N TYR A 89 -6.65 12.70 -2.90
CA TYR A 89 -7.45 13.86 -3.32
C TYR A 89 -6.73 14.68 -4.41
N ASP A 90 -5.39 14.69 -4.46
CA ASP A 90 -4.67 15.39 -5.53
C ASP A 90 -4.98 14.88 -6.93
N THR A 91 -5.31 13.59 -7.07
CA THR A 91 -5.72 12.97 -8.34
C THR A 91 -7.24 12.84 -8.46
N CYS A 92 -7.93 12.57 -7.36
CA CYS A 92 -9.36 12.25 -7.35
C CYS A 92 -10.25 13.50 -7.27
N LEU A 93 -9.82 14.53 -6.54
CA LEU A 93 -10.52 15.80 -6.36
C LEU A 93 -10.09 16.82 -7.42
N LYS A 94 -10.35 16.48 -8.68
CA LYS A 94 -10.18 17.38 -9.82
C LYS A 94 -11.53 17.65 -10.49
N PRO A 95 -11.93 18.91 -10.69
CA PRO A 95 -11.25 20.13 -10.26
C PRO A 95 -11.31 20.31 -8.73
N PHE A 96 -10.35 21.06 -8.19
CA PHE A 96 -10.29 21.42 -6.77
C PHE A 96 -10.91 22.81 -6.55
N PRO A 97 -11.69 23.05 -5.48
CA PRO A 97 -12.34 24.35 -5.30
C PRO A 97 -11.33 25.47 -5.00
N PRO A 98 -11.32 26.56 -5.80
CA PRO A 98 -10.29 27.58 -5.74
C PRO A 98 -10.31 28.38 -4.44
N MET A 99 -11.45 28.51 -3.76
CA MET A 99 -11.52 29.19 -2.46
C MET A 99 -10.75 28.48 -1.34
N TYR A 100 -10.33 27.23 -1.55
CA TYR A 100 -9.46 26.48 -0.63
C TYR A 100 -8.03 26.36 -1.17
N ILE A 101 -7.61 27.22 -2.09
CA ILE A 101 -6.22 27.31 -2.54
C ILE A 101 -5.60 28.58 -1.95
N LYS A 102 -4.54 28.43 -1.17
CA LYS A 102 -3.79 29.55 -0.56
C LYS A 102 -2.32 29.39 -0.90
N ASN A 103 -1.70 30.42 -1.49
CA ASN A 103 -0.29 30.40 -1.92
C ASN A 103 0.03 29.13 -2.75
N GLU A 104 -0.81 28.84 -3.74
CA GLU A 104 -0.71 27.65 -4.61
C GLU A 104 -0.82 26.29 -3.89
N CYS A 105 -1.08 26.28 -2.58
CA CYS A 105 -1.27 25.08 -1.78
C CYS A 105 -2.77 24.82 -1.57
N LYS A 106 -3.19 23.57 -1.79
CA LYS A 106 -4.56 23.11 -1.51
C LYS A 106 -4.75 22.93 0.00
N ASP A 107 -5.65 23.72 0.58
CA ASP A 107 -6.08 23.63 1.99
C ASP A 107 -7.21 22.60 2.11
N ILE A 108 -6.85 21.31 1.95
CA ILE A 108 -7.81 20.19 2.00
C ILE A 108 -8.52 20.10 3.35
N GLU A 109 -7.88 20.53 4.43
CA GLU A 109 -8.44 20.48 5.78
C GLU A 109 -9.52 21.55 6.00
N ALA A 110 -9.30 22.78 5.50
CA ALA A 110 -10.37 23.77 5.46
C ALA A 110 -11.55 23.30 4.61
N LEU A 111 -11.28 22.67 3.44
CA LEU A 111 -12.34 22.12 2.61
C LEU A 111 -13.14 21.02 3.33
N ARG A 112 -12.47 20.08 4.02
CA ARG A 112 -13.16 19.02 4.77
C ARG A 112 -14.02 19.57 5.90
N ARG A 113 -13.53 20.57 6.64
CA ARG A 113 -14.34 21.26 7.67
C ARG A 113 -15.56 21.94 7.07
N ALA A 114 -15.44 22.57 5.91
CA ALA A 114 -16.58 23.15 5.21
C ALA A 114 -17.57 22.07 4.75
N ILE A 115 -17.08 20.94 4.22
CA ILE A 115 -17.92 19.78 3.85
C ILE A 115 -18.69 19.24 5.07
N GLU A 116 -18.03 19.13 6.22
CA GLU A 116 -18.65 18.68 7.48
C GLU A 116 -19.75 19.61 7.98
N SER A 117 -19.68 20.90 7.64
CA SER A 117 -20.69 21.89 8.00
C SER A 117 -21.93 21.86 7.11
N VAL A 118 -21.90 21.11 5.99
CA VAL A 118 -23.04 21.02 5.06
C VAL A 118 -24.14 20.13 5.66
N PRO A 119 -25.34 20.67 5.93
CA PRO A 119 -26.48 19.86 6.34
C PRO A 119 -27.08 19.11 5.13
N PRO A 120 -27.99 18.13 5.35
CA PRO A 120 -28.65 17.40 4.27
C PRO A 120 -29.24 18.37 3.24
N LEU A 121 -29.15 18.05 1.95
CA LEU A 121 -29.56 19.01 0.90
C LEU A 121 -31.06 19.36 0.98
N SER A 122 -31.89 18.50 1.59
CA SER A 122 -33.30 18.79 1.88
C SER A 122 -33.48 19.91 2.91
N VAL A 123 -32.55 20.05 3.85
CA VAL A 123 -32.52 21.12 4.85
C VAL A 123 -32.04 22.41 4.19
N ILE A 124 -30.93 22.36 3.45
CA ILE A 124 -30.44 23.51 2.66
C ILE A 124 -31.53 24.05 1.73
N TYR A 125 -32.28 23.18 1.04
CA TYR A 125 -33.38 23.60 0.17
C TYR A 125 -34.44 24.46 0.89
N LYS A 126 -34.76 24.13 2.15
CA LYS A 126 -35.72 24.90 2.96
C LYS A 126 -35.10 26.21 3.43
N GLU A 127 -33.89 26.17 3.96
CA GLU A 127 -33.17 27.33 4.51
C GLU A 127 -32.84 28.39 3.45
N LEU A 128 -32.57 27.99 2.19
CA LEU A 128 -32.35 28.93 1.08
C LEU A 128 -33.56 29.86 0.81
N GLY A 129 -34.72 29.60 1.41
CA GLY A 129 -35.91 30.46 1.34
C GLY A 129 -36.11 31.41 2.51
N GLU A 130 -35.27 31.35 3.54
CA GLU A 130 -35.41 32.14 4.76
C GLU A 130 -34.58 33.43 4.69
N ALA A 131 -35.05 34.47 5.39
CA ALA A 131 -34.28 35.72 5.55
C ALA A 131 -33.05 35.45 6.42
N GLY A 132 -31.86 35.92 6.00
CA GLY A 132 -30.62 35.71 6.75
C GLY A 132 -29.87 34.42 6.41
N ALA A 133 -30.28 33.67 5.37
CA ALA A 133 -29.70 32.36 5.08
C ALA A 133 -28.23 32.41 4.64
N TYR A 134 -27.79 33.47 3.98
CA TYR A 134 -26.38 33.62 3.59
C TYR A 134 -25.50 33.98 4.78
N GLU A 135 -26.01 34.77 5.71
CA GLU A 135 -25.35 35.14 6.95
C GLU A 135 -25.11 33.91 7.83
N ASN A 136 -26.05 32.95 7.81
CA ASN A 136 -25.94 31.70 8.57
C ASN A 136 -25.12 30.61 7.85
N HIS A 137 -25.19 30.53 6.51
CA HIS A 137 -24.64 29.41 5.72
C HIS A 137 -23.74 29.82 4.55
N GLY A 138 -23.17 31.03 4.55
CA GLY A 138 -22.45 31.59 3.41
C GLY A 138 -21.35 30.68 2.85
N GLU A 139 -20.49 30.12 3.71
CA GLU A 139 -19.42 29.19 3.28
C GLU A 139 -19.98 27.92 2.63
N VAL A 140 -21.06 27.35 3.18
CA VAL A 140 -21.76 26.19 2.64
C VAL A 140 -22.40 26.51 1.29
N ILE A 141 -23.06 27.66 1.17
CA ILE A 141 -23.71 28.12 -0.05
C ILE A 141 -22.68 28.32 -1.17
N GLU A 142 -21.53 28.93 -0.88
CA GLU A 142 -20.46 29.13 -1.85
C GLU A 142 -19.87 27.79 -2.33
N LEU A 143 -19.63 26.85 -1.42
CA LEU A 143 -19.10 25.54 -1.76
C LEU A 143 -20.10 24.72 -2.59
N LEU A 144 -21.37 24.67 -2.17
CA LEU A 144 -22.43 23.97 -2.92
C LEU A 144 -22.67 24.60 -4.28
N TYR A 145 -22.69 25.94 -4.37
CA TYR A 145 -22.80 26.65 -5.63
C TYR A 145 -21.64 26.29 -6.56
N TRP A 146 -20.40 26.27 -6.05
CA TRP A 146 -19.24 25.90 -6.82
C TRP A 146 -19.34 24.46 -7.36
N VAL A 147 -19.59 23.48 -6.51
CA VAL A 147 -19.65 22.05 -6.90
C VAL A 147 -20.85 21.77 -7.81
N LEU A 148 -22.04 22.25 -7.45
CA LEU A 148 -23.27 21.84 -8.12
C LEU A 148 -23.56 22.66 -9.38
N LEU A 149 -23.28 23.97 -9.35
CA LEU A 149 -23.68 24.91 -10.42
C LEU A 149 -22.51 25.48 -11.22
N ARG A 150 -21.36 25.78 -10.60
CA ARG A 150 -20.20 26.32 -11.35
C ARG A 150 -19.54 25.23 -12.18
N LEU A 151 -19.41 24.02 -11.64
CA LEU A 151 -18.96 22.84 -12.38
C LEU A 151 -20.09 22.23 -13.23
N LYS A 152 -20.72 23.03 -14.09
CA LYS A 152 -21.96 22.64 -14.81
C LYS A 152 -21.74 21.61 -15.92
N ASP A 153 -20.55 21.53 -16.51
CA ASP A 153 -20.29 20.68 -17.68
C ASP A 153 -19.27 19.57 -17.35
N PRO A 154 -19.59 18.29 -17.60
CA PRO A 154 -20.94 17.77 -17.87
C PRO A 154 -21.83 17.83 -16.62
N HIS A 155 -23.15 17.85 -16.79
CA HIS A 155 -24.09 17.75 -15.67
C HIS A 155 -24.62 16.31 -15.51
N ILE A 156 -24.92 15.96 -14.27
CA ILE A 156 -25.52 14.68 -13.90
C ILE A 156 -27.03 14.88 -13.81
N LYS A 157 -27.80 13.95 -14.36
CA LYS A 157 -29.28 13.97 -14.34
C LYS A 157 -29.82 12.60 -13.97
N SER A 158 -30.83 12.54 -13.11
CA SER A 158 -31.50 11.29 -12.76
C SER A 158 -32.24 10.72 -13.96
N VAL A 159 -32.05 9.43 -14.24
CA VAL A 159 -32.86 8.68 -15.21
C VAL A 159 -34.11 8.16 -14.49
N GLN A 160 -35.26 8.26 -15.14
CA GLN A 160 -36.51 7.72 -14.62
C GLN A 160 -36.52 6.18 -14.70
N LYS A 161 -37.13 5.50 -13.74
CA LYS A 161 -37.06 4.03 -13.61
C LYS A 161 -37.60 3.31 -14.85
N GLU A 162 -38.61 3.89 -15.50
CA GLU A 162 -39.24 3.36 -16.72
C GLU A 162 -38.25 3.32 -17.90
N CYS A 163 -37.18 4.11 -17.84
CA CYS A 163 -36.13 4.16 -18.86
C CYS A 163 -34.93 3.24 -18.56
N TYR A 164 -34.89 2.56 -17.40
CA TYR A 164 -33.71 1.76 -16.98
C TYR A 164 -33.44 0.63 -17.96
N ASP A 165 -34.48 -0.09 -18.38
CA ASP A 165 -34.37 -1.14 -19.38
C ASP A 165 -33.75 -0.65 -20.68
N GLY A 166 -34.08 0.56 -21.12
CA GLY A 166 -33.51 1.17 -22.32
C GLY A 166 -32.02 1.47 -22.20
N VAL A 167 -31.55 1.78 -20.98
CA VAL A 167 -30.12 1.98 -20.69
C VAL A 167 -29.41 0.64 -20.61
N LEU A 168 -29.95 -0.32 -19.86
CA LEU A 168 -29.33 -1.62 -19.64
C LEU A 168 -29.29 -2.49 -20.90
N LYS A 169 -30.26 -2.35 -21.82
CA LYS A 169 -30.29 -3.05 -23.12
C LYS A 169 -29.27 -2.53 -24.14
N LYS A 170 -28.51 -1.47 -23.83
CA LYS A 170 -27.42 -0.96 -24.70
C LYS A 170 -26.28 -1.96 -24.87
N ILE A 171 -26.12 -2.87 -23.91
CA ILE A 171 -25.21 -4.00 -24.00
C ILE A 171 -26.04 -5.27 -23.72
N PRO A 172 -26.06 -6.26 -24.63
CA PRO A 172 -26.72 -7.53 -24.36
C PRO A 172 -26.16 -8.18 -23.10
N LEU A 173 -27.02 -8.51 -22.14
CA LEU A 173 -26.63 -9.28 -20.95
C LEU A 173 -26.54 -10.76 -21.34
N GLU A 174 -25.32 -11.30 -21.40
CA GLU A 174 -25.12 -12.74 -21.60
C GLU A 174 -25.18 -13.50 -20.27
N MET A 175 -24.80 -12.85 -19.17
CA MET A 175 -24.83 -13.42 -17.82
C MET A 175 -25.69 -12.58 -16.88
N PRO A 176 -26.42 -13.22 -15.93
CA PRO A 176 -27.16 -12.49 -14.91
C PRO A 176 -26.21 -11.73 -13.98
N ALA A 177 -26.46 -10.44 -13.81
CA ALA A 177 -25.76 -9.56 -12.89
C ALA A 177 -26.78 -8.79 -12.04
N ALA A 178 -26.38 -8.34 -10.85
CA ALA A 178 -27.22 -7.47 -10.03
C ALA A 178 -27.52 -6.17 -10.81
N ALA A 179 -28.80 -5.79 -10.90
CA ALA A 179 -29.20 -4.55 -11.56
C ALA A 179 -28.97 -3.34 -10.64
N PRO A 180 -28.57 -2.18 -11.17
CA PRO A 180 -28.48 -0.95 -10.39
C PRO A 180 -29.88 -0.49 -9.96
N ASN A 181 -30.00 0.08 -8.76
CA ASN A 181 -31.27 0.65 -8.28
C ASN A 181 -31.40 2.15 -8.58
N LEU A 182 -30.32 2.80 -8.99
CA LEU A 182 -30.28 4.18 -9.46
C LEU A 182 -29.45 4.28 -10.75
N ILE A 183 -29.91 5.04 -11.72
CA ILE A 183 -29.17 5.36 -12.94
C ILE A 183 -29.14 6.87 -13.13
N PHE A 184 -27.95 7.41 -13.35
CA PHE A 184 -27.76 8.80 -13.71
C PHE A 184 -27.17 8.92 -15.11
N GLN A 185 -27.59 9.92 -15.86
CA GLN A 185 -27.05 10.26 -17.17
C GLN A 185 -26.06 11.41 -17.04
N VAL A 186 -24.95 11.30 -17.77
CA VAL A 186 -23.93 12.35 -17.88
C VAL A 186 -24.18 13.09 -19.19
N GLU A 187 -24.71 14.32 -19.10
CA GLU A 187 -25.06 15.15 -20.24
C GLU A 187 -24.09 16.32 -20.37
N SER A 188 -23.42 16.41 -21.52
CA SER A 188 -22.63 17.57 -21.90
C SER A 188 -23.57 18.69 -22.38
N THR A 189 -23.24 19.93 -22.06
CA THR A 189 -23.94 21.11 -22.59
C THR A 189 -23.78 21.24 -24.10
N LYS A 190 -24.69 21.98 -24.76
CA LYS A 190 -24.64 22.18 -26.22
C LYS A 190 -23.36 22.85 -26.71
N GLN A 191 -22.69 23.60 -25.85
CA GLN A 191 -21.46 24.36 -26.13
C GLN A 191 -20.20 23.62 -25.61
N SER A 192 -20.33 22.36 -25.20
CA SER A 192 -19.21 21.59 -24.66
C SER A 192 -18.19 21.28 -25.75
N THR A 193 -17.01 21.88 -25.66
CA THR A 193 -15.88 21.64 -26.58
C THR A 193 -15.46 20.17 -26.59
N ALA A 194 -15.51 19.51 -25.43
CA ALA A 194 -15.22 18.09 -25.31
C ALA A 194 -16.24 17.21 -26.05
N GLU A 195 -17.53 17.59 -26.06
CA GLU A 195 -18.56 16.88 -26.82
C GLU A 195 -18.43 17.13 -28.33
N GLU A 196 -18.06 18.35 -28.75
CA GLU A 196 -17.80 18.67 -30.15
C GLU A 196 -16.59 17.91 -30.70
N LYS A 197 -15.50 17.85 -29.92
CA LYS A 197 -14.31 17.04 -30.23
C LYS A 197 -14.69 15.57 -30.39
N TRP A 198 -15.46 15.02 -29.44
CA TRP A 198 -15.94 13.64 -29.50
C TRP A 198 -16.80 13.36 -30.76
N LYS A 199 -17.77 14.25 -31.06
CA LYS A 199 -18.62 14.12 -32.25
C LYS A 199 -17.81 14.14 -33.55
N SER A 200 -16.74 14.93 -33.57
CA SER A 200 -15.82 15.01 -34.71
C SER A 200 -15.05 13.70 -34.88
N SER A 201 -14.50 13.14 -33.80
CA SER A 201 -13.82 11.82 -33.81
C SER A 201 -14.76 10.67 -34.18
N LYS A 202 -16.03 10.73 -33.75
CA LYS A 202 -17.06 9.73 -34.07
C LYS A 202 -17.43 9.74 -35.55
N LYS A 203 -17.24 10.84 -36.28
CA LYS A 203 -17.67 10.96 -37.68
C LYS A 203 -17.01 9.87 -38.53
N GLY A 204 -17.84 9.04 -39.18
CA GLY A 204 -17.37 7.93 -40.01
C GLY A 204 -17.10 6.61 -39.27
N HIS A 205 -17.30 6.56 -37.95
CA HIS A 205 -17.12 5.37 -37.13
C HIS A 205 -18.43 4.94 -36.46
N SER A 206 -18.61 3.63 -36.30
CA SER A 206 -19.67 3.07 -35.44
C SER A 206 -19.31 3.27 -33.96
N THR A 207 -20.31 3.11 -33.08
CA THR A 207 -20.10 3.16 -31.63
C THR A 207 -20.74 1.97 -30.94
N PHE A 208 -20.14 1.53 -29.84
CA PHE A 208 -20.67 0.48 -28.97
C PHE A 208 -20.52 0.89 -27.50
N TYR A 209 -21.08 0.10 -26.58
CA TYR A 209 -21.03 0.39 -25.15
C TYR A 209 -20.19 -0.63 -24.39
N ALA A 210 -19.55 -0.18 -23.30
CA ALA A 210 -18.86 -1.04 -22.36
C ALA A 210 -18.92 -0.48 -20.93
N TYR A 211 -18.79 -1.35 -19.94
CA TYR A 211 -18.76 -1.02 -18.52
C TYR A 211 -17.33 -0.75 -18.05
N HIS A 212 -17.16 0.23 -17.17
CA HIS A 212 -15.92 0.51 -16.47
C HIS A 212 -16.21 0.55 -14.96
N GLY A 213 -15.52 -0.31 -14.21
CA GLY A 213 -15.59 -0.35 -12.77
C GLY A 213 -14.41 0.32 -12.10
N THR A 214 -14.67 1.13 -11.07
CA THR A 214 -13.62 1.75 -10.26
C THR A 214 -14.15 2.19 -8.89
N ARG A 215 -13.28 2.64 -8.00
CA ARG A 215 -13.66 3.12 -6.67
C ARG A 215 -14.44 4.45 -6.75
N LEU A 216 -15.41 4.64 -5.85
CA LEU A 216 -16.31 5.81 -5.82
C LEU A 216 -15.56 7.14 -5.88
N GLU A 217 -14.45 7.30 -5.15
CA GLU A 217 -13.72 8.56 -5.08
C GLU A 217 -13.11 9.01 -6.41
N ASN A 218 -12.96 8.12 -7.39
CA ASN A 218 -12.42 8.48 -8.70
C ASN A 218 -13.45 9.19 -9.58
N PHE A 219 -14.74 9.01 -9.31
CA PHE A 219 -15.81 9.44 -10.21
C PHE A 219 -15.97 10.96 -10.30
N HIS A 220 -15.59 11.72 -9.27
CA HIS A 220 -15.55 13.19 -9.37
C HIS A 220 -14.63 13.64 -10.51
N SER A 221 -13.38 13.17 -10.52
CA SER A 221 -12.45 13.48 -11.61
C SER A 221 -12.88 12.87 -12.94
N ILE A 222 -13.43 11.65 -12.96
CA ILE A 222 -13.85 10.98 -14.20
C ILE A 222 -15.00 11.73 -14.87
N VAL A 223 -15.96 12.24 -14.09
CA VAL A 223 -17.09 13.01 -14.64
C VAL A 223 -16.57 14.30 -15.30
N HIS A 224 -15.60 14.98 -14.70
CA HIS A 224 -15.12 16.27 -15.21
C HIS A 224 -14.04 16.17 -16.30
N TYR A 225 -13.14 15.19 -16.21
CA TYR A 225 -12.01 15.04 -17.13
C TYR A 225 -12.09 13.80 -18.03
N GLY A 226 -13.13 12.99 -17.91
CA GLY A 226 -13.24 11.71 -18.61
C GLY A 226 -12.33 10.63 -18.02
N LEU A 227 -12.35 9.46 -18.65
CA LEU A 227 -11.44 8.36 -18.31
C LEU A 227 -10.08 8.64 -18.93
N GLN A 228 -9.06 8.86 -18.10
CA GLN A 228 -7.70 9.19 -18.54
C GLN A 228 -6.78 7.97 -18.38
N GLN A 229 -5.94 7.70 -19.37
CA GLN A 229 -4.99 6.57 -19.34
C GLN A 229 -4.05 6.65 -18.13
N ILE A 230 -3.65 7.86 -17.72
CA ILE A 230 -2.78 8.12 -16.56
C ILE A 230 -3.37 7.57 -15.24
N MET A 231 -4.69 7.37 -15.18
CA MET A 231 -5.35 6.78 -14.02
C MET A 231 -5.22 5.24 -13.96
N CYS A 232 -4.79 4.58 -15.03
CA CYS A 232 -4.58 3.13 -15.12
C CYS A 232 -3.07 2.80 -15.14
N LYS A 233 -2.43 2.72 -13.96
CA LYS A 233 -0.95 2.59 -13.83
C LYS A 233 -0.42 1.15 -13.71
N ARG A 234 -1.31 0.15 -13.66
CA ARG A 234 -1.00 -1.30 -13.63
C ARG A 234 -2.00 -2.02 -14.53
N SER A 235 -1.58 -3.11 -15.17
CA SER A 235 -1.71 -3.30 -16.61
C SER A 235 -1.19 -4.66 -17.07
N GLU A 236 -1.80 -5.78 -16.65
CA GLU A 236 -1.41 -7.12 -17.11
C GLU A 236 -1.45 -7.22 -18.64
N PHE A 237 -2.46 -6.62 -19.29
CA PHE A 237 -2.64 -6.69 -20.75
C PHE A 237 -2.17 -5.44 -21.51
N GLY A 238 -1.29 -4.65 -20.89
CA GLY A 238 -0.71 -3.43 -21.46
C GLY A 238 -1.40 -2.13 -21.03
N LYS A 239 -0.80 -0.98 -21.32
CA LYS A 239 -1.30 0.33 -20.86
C LYS A 239 -2.57 0.76 -21.60
N GLY A 240 -3.64 1.02 -20.86
CA GLY A 240 -4.88 1.55 -21.41
C GLY A 240 -5.98 1.68 -20.37
N ILE A 241 -7.15 2.17 -20.79
CA ILE A 241 -8.37 2.20 -20.01
C ILE A 241 -9.07 0.85 -20.18
N TYR A 242 -9.35 0.17 -19.07
CA TYR A 242 -9.96 -1.15 -19.05
C TYR A 242 -11.47 -1.05 -18.96
N LEU A 243 -12.17 -1.69 -19.90
CA LEU A 243 -13.62 -1.82 -19.91
C LEU A 243 -14.02 -3.27 -20.19
N SER A 244 -15.28 -3.60 -19.94
CA SER A 244 -15.83 -4.91 -20.26
C SER A 244 -17.21 -4.81 -20.91
N SER A 245 -17.52 -5.74 -21.82
CA SER A 245 -18.89 -5.94 -22.30
C SER A 245 -19.81 -6.60 -21.26
N GLU A 246 -19.29 -7.04 -20.12
CA GLU A 246 -20.08 -7.72 -19.08
C GLU A 246 -20.14 -6.90 -17.79
N LEU A 247 -21.36 -6.65 -17.31
CA LEU A 247 -21.57 -5.93 -16.05
C LEU A 247 -20.99 -6.70 -14.85
N GLY A 248 -21.18 -8.02 -14.84
CA GLY A 248 -20.64 -8.93 -13.82
C GLY A 248 -19.11 -8.92 -13.71
N VAL A 249 -18.41 -8.61 -14.80
CA VAL A 249 -16.95 -8.46 -14.83
C VAL A 249 -16.52 -7.13 -14.21
N SER A 250 -17.29 -6.06 -14.40
CA SER A 250 -16.93 -4.72 -13.89
C SER A 250 -17.33 -4.47 -12.43
N LEU A 251 -18.32 -5.21 -11.92
CA LEU A 251 -18.85 -5.10 -10.56
C LEU A 251 -17.77 -5.29 -9.46
N PRO A 252 -16.90 -6.32 -9.49
CA PRO A 252 -15.85 -6.51 -8.49
C PRO A 252 -14.88 -5.34 -8.37
N TYR A 253 -14.66 -4.59 -9.45
CA TYR A 253 -13.77 -3.42 -9.48
C TYR A 253 -14.43 -2.14 -8.94
N SER A 254 -15.71 -2.20 -8.57
CA SER A 254 -16.50 -1.08 -8.06
C SER A 254 -16.98 -1.34 -6.64
N PRO A 255 -16.07 -1.41 -5.66
CA PRO A 255 -16.46 -1.65 -4.27
C PRO A 255 -17.36 -0.52 -3.75
N VAL A 256 -18.13 -0.81 -2.71
CA VAL A 256 -18.90 0.20 -1.97
C VAL A 256 -17.95 1.26 -1.43
N GLY A 257 -18.23 2.52 -1.73
CA GLY A 257 -17.58 3.70 -1.18
C GLY A 257 -18.53 4.51 -0.32
N TYR A 258 -17.97 5.49 0.39
CA TYR A 258 -18.75 6.37 1.27
C TYR A 258 -18.88 7.75 0.62
N GLY A 259 -20.12 8.15 0.37
CA GLY A 259 -20.45 9.50 -0.10
C GLY A 259 -20.40 10.49 1.07
N TRP A 260 -21.54 10.66 1.75
CA TRP A 260 -21.64 11.48 2.96
C TRP A 260 -22.90 11.12 3.76
N GLY A 261 -22.93 11.46 5.06
CA GLY A 261 -24.00 11.06 5.97
C GLY A 261 -25.36 11.74 5.76
N GLY A 262 -25.37 12.87 5.05
CA GLY A 262 -26.59 13.63 4.72
C GLY A 262 -27.27 13.21 3.41
N SER A 263 -26.75 12.17 2.73
CA SER A 263 -27.23 11.73 1.42
C SER A 263 -28.64 11.13 1.49
N VAL A 264 -29.52 11.57 0.59
CA VAL A 264 -30.84 10.96 0.33
C VAL A 264 -30.72 9.62 -0.43
N LEU A 265 -29.55 9.32 -0.99
CA LEU A 265 -29.25 8.04 -1.63
C LEU A 265 -28.73 7.00 -0.64
N GLY A 266 -28.33 7.42 0.56
CA GLY A 266 -27.62 6.61 1.54
C GLY A 266 -26.13 6.89 1.55
N SER A 267 -25.48 6.62 2.70
CA SER A 267 -24.05 6.90 2.88
C SER A 267 -23.13 5.93 2.14
N GLU A 268 -23.64 4.75 1.79
CA GLU A 268 -22.91 3.67 1.11
C GLU A 268 -23.35 3.57 -0.35
N ILE A 269 -22.40 3.78 -1.26
CA ILE A 269 -22.66 3.89 -2.71
C ILE A 269 -21.58 3.12 -3.48
N SER A 270 -21.99 2.21 -4.37
CA SER A 270 -21.14 1.67 -5.43
C SER A 270 -21.56 2.25 -6.78
N CYS A 271 -20.60 2.51 -7.66
CA CYS A 271 -20.84 3.15 -8.96
C CYS A 271 -20.04 2.48 -10.08
N ILE A 272 -20.69 2.26 -11.23
CA ILE A 272 -20.10 1.78 -12.47
C ILE A 272 -20.37 2.79 -13.58
N ALA A 273 -19.36 3.11 -14.40
CA ALA A 273 -19.57 3.89 -15.60
C ALA A 273 -20.01 2.99 -16.76
N LEU A 274 -21.11 3.35 -17.43
CA LEU A 274 -21.47 2.85 -18.75
C LEU A 274 -20.97 3.85 -19.79
N CYS A 275 -20.01 3.42 -20.59
CA CYS A 275 -19.29 4.24 -21.55
C CYS A 275 -19.73 3.92 -22.98
N GLU A 276 -19.80 4.95 -23.82
CA GLU A 276 -19.87 4.84 -25.28
C GLU A 276 -18.45 4.91 -25.86
N LEU A 277 -18.11 4.01 -26.76
CA LEU A 277 -16.79 3.86 -27.36
C LEU A 277 -16.92 3.98 -28.88
N ILE A 278 -15.93 4.64 -29.51
CA ILE A 278 -15.81 4.75 -30.96
C ILE A 278 -15.08 3.51 -31.47
N ASP A 279 -15.69 2.75 -32.39
CA ASP A 279 -15.05 1.58 -32.98
C ASP A 279 -13.83 1.99 -33.81
N HIS A 280 -12.64 1.77 -33.26
CA HIS A 280 -11.38 2.31 -33.77
C HIS A 280 -10.21 1.33 -33.46
N PRO A 281 -9.18 1.25 -34.32
CA PRO A 281 -8.03 0.34 -34.13
C PRO A 281 -7.27 0.48 -32.79
N ASP A 282 -7.35 1.64 -32.15
CA ASP A 282 -6.74 1.92 -30.83
C ASP A 282 -7.53 1.31 -29.65
N ILE A 283 -8.64 0.63 -29.91
CA ILE A 283 -9.40 -0.14 -28.92
C ILE A 283 -9.10 -1.62 -29.10
N LYS A 284 -8.24 -2.18 -28.25
CA LYS A 284 -7.92 -3.60 -28.31
C LYS A 284 -9.06 -4.41 -27.69
N ARG A 285 -9.51 -5.45 -28.41
CA ARG A 285 -10.68 -6.26 -28.06
C ARG A 285 -10.27 -7.71 -27.82
N GLY A 286 -10.65 -8.24 -26.67
CA GLY A 286 -10.31 -9.60 -26.27
C GLY A 286 -10.95 -10.71 -27.12
N ASP A 287 -12.04 -10.40 -27.81
CA ASP A 287 -12.76 -11.30 -28.71
C ASP A 287 -12.23 -11.28 -30.16
N SER A 288 -11.24 -10.45 -30.47
CA SER A 288 -10.67 -10.38 -31.82
C SER A 288 -9.74 -11.57 -32.11
N SER A 289 -9.92 -12.21 -33.27
CA SER A 289 -9.00 -13.23 -33.79
C SER A 289 -7.70 -12.64 -34.34
N ASN A 290 -7.66 -11.32 -34.58
CA ASN A 290 -6.47 -10.62 -35.06
C ASN A 290 -5.55 -10.24 -33.88
N ASN A 291 -4.33 -10.78 -33.86
CA ASN A 291 -3.33 -10.50 -32.83
C ASN A 291 -3.05 -9.00 -32.64
N ALA A 292 -3.03 -8.21 -33.72
CA ALA A 292 -2.79 -6.77 -33.65
C ALA A 292 -3.93 -5.99 -32.96
N GLN A 293 -5.13 -6.59 -32.88
CA GLN A 293 -6.31 -6.02 -32.23
C GLN A 293 -6.58 -6.65 -30.86
N ASN A 294 -5.82 -7.68 -30.48
CA ASN A 294 -6.03 -8.49 -29.27
C ASN A 294 -4.85 -8.43 -28.28
N MET A 295 -3.73 -7.84 -28.68
CA MET A 295 -2.54 -7.66 -27.85
C MET A 295 -1.99 -6.24 -27.93
N LEU A 296 -1.34 -5.83 -26.86
CA LEU A 296 -0.50 -4.63 -26.78
C LEU A 296 0.97 -5.05 -26.68
N ASP A 297 1.87 -4.25 -27.24
CA ASP A 297 3.32 -4.53 -27.24
C ASP A 297 3.90 -4.57 -25.82
N ASP A 298 3.28 -3.86 -24.87
CA ASP A 298 3.66 -3.84 -23.45
C ASP A 298 2.83 -4.81 -22.57
N SER A 299 2.09 -5.74 -23.20
CA SER A 299 1.32 -6.77 -22.48
C SER A 299 2.24 -7.82 -21.86
N VAL A 300 2.08 -8.03 -20.55
CA VAL A 300 2.81 -9.07 -19.78
C VAL A 300 2.00 -10.36 -19.68
N GLY A 301 0.66 -10.26 -19.70
CA GLY A 301 -0.28 -11.40 -19.68
C GLY A 301 -0.64 -11.94 -21.06
N GLY A 302 -0.04 -11.43 -22.13
CA GLY A 302 -0.29 -11.87 -23.50
C GLY A 302 -1.61 -11.34 -24.06
N ARG A 303 -2.52 -12.24 -24.45
CA ARG A 303 -3.80 -11.91 -25.09
C ARG A 303 -4.80 -11.31 -24.13
N ILE A 304 -5.46 -10.23 -24.55
CA ILE A 304 -6.57 -9.63 -23.80
C ILE A 304 -7.70 -10.67 -23.69
N PRO A 305 -8.24 -10.95 -22.49
CA PRO A 305 -9.28 -11.96 -22.33
C PRO A 305 -10.58 -11.57 -23.03
N ASN A 306 -11.34 -12.57 -23.49
CA ASN A 306 -12.68 -12.37 -24.03
C ASN A 306 -13.53 -11.47 -23.10
N LYS A 307 -14.36 -10.60 -23.69
CA LYS A 307 -15.20 -9.60 -22.98
C LYS A 307 -14.47 -8.39 -22.40
N TYR A 308 -13.15 -8.29 -22.55
CA TYR A 308 -12.40 -7.09 -22.15
C TYR A 308 -12.06 -6.20 -23.35
N TYR A 309 -12.04 -4.90 -23.08
CA TYR A 309 -11.57 -3.87 -23.99
C TYR A 309 -10.46 -3.07 -23.31
N VAL A 310 -9.39 -2.82 -24.03
CA VAL A 310 -8.30 -1.93 -23.59
C VAL A 310 -8.22 -0.76 -24.56
N VAL A 311 -8.56 0.43 -24.07
CA VAL A 311 -8.59 1.65 -24.87
C VAL A 311 -7.33 2.45 -24.63
N ILE A 312 -6.50 2.59 -25.66
CA ILE A 312 -5.20 3.28 -25.57
C ILE A 312 -5.42 4.80 -25.58
N ASN A 313 -6.32 5.26 -26.44
CA ASN A 313 -6.62 6.68 -26.62
C ASN A 313 -7.91 7.07 -25.86
N SER A 314 -7.76 7.89 -24.80
CA SER A 314 -8.89 8.37 -23.99
C SER A 314 -9.92 9.17 -24.76
N ASP A 315 -9.56 9.79 -25.88
CA ASP A 315 -10.50 10.50 -26.76
C ASP A 315 -11.51 9.57 -27.46
N LEU A 316 -11.38 8.25 -27.27
CA LEU A 316 -12.27 7.21 -27.83
C LEU A 316 -13.20 6.57 -26.80
N VAL A 317 -13.21 7.06 -25.55
CA VAL A 317 -14.20 6.68 -24.52
C VAL A 317 -14.96 7.89 -23.99
N LYS A 318 -16.29 7.80 -23.93
CA LYS A 318 -17.16 8.81 -23.30
C LYS A 318 -18.08 8.17 -22.27
N VAL A 319 -18.04 8.66 -21.03
CA VAL A 319 -18.99 8.24 -19.99
C VAL A 319 -20.37 8.81 -20.33
N ARG A 320 -21.38 7.94 -20.42
CA ARG A 320 -22.77 8.34 -20.75
C ARG A 320 -23.73 8.13 -19.58
N TYR A 321 -23.53 7.07 -18.81
CA TYR A 321 -24.36 6.78 -17.63
C TYR A 321 -23.50 6.33 -16.46
N LEU A 322 -24.00 6.58 -15.26
CA LEU A 322 -23.46 6.12 -13.99
C LEU A 322 -24.52 5.19 -13.38
N LEU A 323 -24.18 3.91 -13.26
CA LEU A 323 -25.01 2.87 -12.69
C LEU A 323 -24.68 2.78 -11.20
N VAL A 324 -25.65 3.07 -10.36
CA VAL A 324 -25.46 3.25 -8.93
C VAL A 324 -26.21 2.19 -8.15
N TYR A 325 -25.50 1.61 -7.19
CA TYR A 325 -26.00 0.65 -6.22
C TYR A 325 -25.91 1.30 -4.85
N ALA A 326 -27.05 1.69 -4.31
CA ALA A 326 -27.16 2.31 -3.00
C ALA A 326 -28.15 1.52 -2.12
N GLN A 327 -28.03 1.57 -0.80
CA GLN A 327 -28.98 0.86 0.05
C GLN A 327 -30.30 1.63 0.15
N ASP A 328 -31.44 0.94 0.04
CA ASP A 328 -32.74 1.58 0.25
C ASP A 328 -32.83 2.12 1.69
N VAL A 329 -32.83 3.45 1.83
CA VAL A 329 -33.07 4.11 3.11
C VAL A 329 -34.55 3.93 3.44
N LYS A 330 -34.89 2.92 4.26
CA LYS A 330 -36.23 2.86 4.86
C LYS A 330 -36.43 4.14 5.67
N THR A 331 -37.33 5.00 5.21
CA THR A 331 -37.78 6.18 5.93
C THR A 331 -38.31 5.74 7.30
N THR A 332 -37.47 5.82 8.32
CA THR A 332 -37.99 5.93 9.68
C THR A 332 -38.69 7.28 9.71
N SER A 333 -40.02 7.24 9.76
CA SER A 333 -40.86 8.38 10.10
C SER A 333 -40.32 8.99 11.39
N VAL A 334 -39.59 10.10 11.27
CA VAL A 334 -39.29 10.98 12.38
C VAL A 334 -40.21 12.18 12.20
N ASN A 335 -41.23 12.23 13.06
CA ASN A 335 -42.10 13.38 13.22
C ASN A 335 -41.27 14.67 13.32
N ASP A 336 -41.80 15.71 12.69
CA ASP A 336 -41.42 17.11 12.86
C ASP A 336 -41.18 17.47 14.35
N ASN A 337 -40.24 18.40 14.56
CA ASN A 337 -39.89 19.10 15.82
C ASN A 337 -38.77 18.55 16.72
N SER A 338 -37.62 18.12 16.16
CA SER A 338 -36.38 18.15 16.95
C SER A 338 -35.29 18.97 16.23
N GLY A 339 -34.94 20.10 16.83
CA GLY A 339 -34.13 21.16 16.22
C GLY A 339 -32.68 20.77 15.93
N LEU A 340 -32.06 21.59 15.06
CA LEU A 340 -30.67 21.58 14.58
C LEU A 340 -29.65 21.05 15.61
N LEU A 341 -29.72 21.46 16.88
CA LEU A 341 -28.78 21.03 17.93
C LEU A 341 -28.81 19.51 18.23
N THR A 342 -29.95 18.85 18.03
CA THR A 342 -30.12 17.41 18.28
C THR A 342 -29.52 16.59 17.13
N TRP A 343 -29.71 17.07 15.90
CA TRP A 343 -29.07 16.57 14.69
C TRP A 343 -27.54 16.77 14.75
N PHE A 344 -27.07 17.96 15.15
CA PHE A 344 -25.63 18.25 15.34
C PHE A 344 -24.97 17.33 16.39
N LYS A 345 -25.70 16.92 17.43
CA LYS A 345 -25.21 15.95 18.43
C LYS A 345 -25.23 14.50 17.95
N GLN A 346 -26.16 14.12 17.07
CA GLN A 346 -26.26 12.77 16.52
C GLN A 346 -25.33 12.54 15.32
N HIS A 347 -25.06 13.56 14.50
CA HIS A 347 -24.33 13.41 13.24
C HIS A 347 -22.86 13.82 13.28
N LYS A 348 -22.39 14.55 14.31
CA LYS A 348 -20.95 14.63 14.61
C LYS A 348 -20.31 13.26 14.84
N LEU A 349 -21.10 12.28 15.30
CA LEU A 349 -20.63 10.92 15.52
C LEU A 349 -20.62 10.09 14.22
N LEU A 350 -21.45 10.42 13.22
CA LEU A 350 -21.55 9.63 11.99
C LEU A 350 -20.43 9.91 10.98
N THR A 351 -19.87 11.12 10.95
CA THR A 351 -18.66 11.40 10.17
C THR A 351 -17.42 10.74 10.79
N PHE A 352 -17.37 10.63 12.13
CA PHE A 352 -16.31 9.92 12.86
C PHE A 352 -16.49 8.39 12.88
N ILE A 353 -17.70 7.88 12.72
CA ILE A 353 -18.00 6.43 12.64
C ILE A 353 -17.84 5.91 11.20
N ALA A 354 -18.09 6.72 10.17
CA ALA A 354 -17.95 6.30 8.76
C ALA A 354 -16.49 6.17 8.29
N VAL A 355 -15.55 6.84 8.96
CA VAL A 355 -14.11 6.60 8.75
C VAL A 355 -13.63 5.34 9.51
N ASN A 356 -14.45 4.76 10.41
CA ASN A 356 -14.06 3.70 11.35
C ASN A 356 -15.08 2.55 11.54
N GLN A 357 -15.85 2.14 10.51
CA GLN A 357 -16.68 0.93 10.59
C GLN A 357 -16.44 -0.04 9.43
N GLU A 358 -15.52 -0.96 9.67
CA GLU A 358 -15.61 -2.31 9.13
C GLU A 358 -15.45 -3.29 10.28
N ASN A 359 -16.53 -3.50 11.04
CA ASN A 359 -16.81 -4.75 11.78
C ASN A 359 -18.22 -4.71 12.44
N VAL A 360 -19.03 -5.75 12.16
CA VAL A 360 -20.27 -6.24 12.83
C VAL A 360 -21.59 -5.52 12.38
N LYS A 361 -22.65 -6.11 11.79
CA LYS A 361 -23.33 -7.44 11.90
C LYS A 361 -23.92 -7.97 10.57
N ASN A 362 -23.92 -9.30 10.44
CA ASN A 362 -24.81 -10.08 9.59
C ASN A 362 -26.30 -9.77 9.90
N ILE A 363 -27.08 -9.43 8.87
CA ILE A 363 -28.53 -9.63 8.86
C ILE A 363 -28.81 -10.65 7.75
N LYS A 364 -29.25 -11.85 8.14
CA LYS A 364 -29.80 -12.84 7.23
C LYS A 364 -31.12 -12.31 6.65
N SER A 365 -31.25 -12.28 5.33
CA SER A 365 -32.55 -12.31 4.65
C SER A 365 -32.53 -13.43 3.62
N SER A 366 -33.39 -14.43 3.81
CA SER A 366 -33.51 -15.62 2.96
C SER A 366 -34.09 -15.30 1.59
N ALA A 367 -33.45 -15.77 0.52
CA ALA A 367 -34.12 -16.15 -0.73
C ALA A 367 -33.26 -17.21 -1.45
N ALA A 368 -33.94 -18.15 -2.10
CA ALA A 368 -33.50 -19.52 -2.41
C ALA A 368 -32.33 -19.67 -3.41
N ILE A 369 -31.58 -20.77 -3.25
CA ILE A 369 -30.48 -21.24 -4.09
C ILE A 369 -31.03 -22.12 -5.23
N LEU A 370 -30.53 -21.92 -6.46
CA LEU A 370 -30.41 -22.96 -7.49
C LEU A 370 -28.93 -23.04 -7.91
N PRO A 371 -28.33 -24.23 -8.09
CA PRO A 371 -26.90 -24.37 -8.28
C PRO A 371 -26.53 -24.40 -9.77
N ALA A 372 -25.50 -23.63 -10.17
CA ALA A 372 -24.76 -23.87 -11.40
C ALA A 372 -23.26 -23.77 -11.12
N LYS A 373 -22.56 -24.88 -11.36
CA LYS A 373 -21.10 -25.01 -11.26
C LYS A 373 -20.44 -24.32 -12.45
N THR A 374 -19.52 -23.40 -12.21
CA THR A 374 -18.48 -23.01 -13.18
C THR A 374 -17.14 -22.77 -12.47
N ASN A 375 -16.07 -23.32 -13.06
CA ASN A 375 -14.70 -23.25 -12.56
C ASN A 375 -14.13 -21.83 -12.69
N ARG A 376 -13.50 -21.34 -11.61
CA ARG A 376 -12.81 -20.03 -11.54
C ARG A 376 -11.46 -20.06 -12.29
N PRO A 377 -11.16 -19.07 -13.16
CA PRO A 377 -9.81 -18.61 -13.35
C PRO A 377 -9.44 -17.61 -12.24
N VAL A 378 -8.23 -17.78 -11.71
CA VAL A 378 -7.59 -16.96 -10.67
C VAL A 378 -7.09 -15.67 -11.28
N LEU A 379 -7.57 -14.50 -10.84
CA LEU A 379 -6.86 -13.24 -10.97
C LEU A 379 -7.14 -12.34 -9.75
N ARG A 380 -6.06 -11.80 -9.21
CA ARG A 380 -5.96 -11.18 -7.88
C ARG A 380 -6.37 -9.70 -7.93
N GLU A 381 -7.48 -9.39 -7.28
CA GLU A 381 -7.65 -8.12 -6.58
C GLU A 381 -8.21 -8.40 -5.18
N ILE A 382 -7.40 -8.13 -4.15
CA ILE A 382 -7.87 -8.17 -2.76
C ILE A 382 -7.67 -6.77 -2.18
N SER A 383 -8.76 -6.01 -2.14
CA SER A 383 -8.86 -4.79 -1.36
C SER A 383 -8.94 -5.16 0.12
N ASN A 384 -8.02 -4.64 0.94
CA ASN A 384 -8.09 -4.77 2.40
C ASN A 384 -9.21 -3.91 3.00
N LYS A 385 -9.89 -4.53 3.97
CA LYS A 385 -10.65 -3.91 5.04
C LYS A 385 -9.86 -4.02 6.34
N VAL A 386 -9.45 -2.94 7.01
CA VAL A 386 -9.15 -2.87 8.46
C VAL A 386 -9.15 -1.39 8.91
N ASN A 387 -9.83 -1.12 10.03
CA ASN A 387 -9.49 -0.02 10.92
C ASN A 387 -9.05 -0.52 12.31
N THR A 388 -8.05 0.15 12.84
CA THR A 388 -7.63 0.27 14.25
C THR A 388 -8.65 1.14 15.01
N ILE A 389 -8.78 1.15 16.35
CA ILE A 389 -7.86 1.73 17.36
C ILE A 389 -8.36 1.38 18.79
N ARG A 390 -7.45 1.15 19.75
CA ARG A 390 -7.65 1.31 21.22
C ARG A 390 -7.21 2.74 21.60
N GLY A 391 -7.81 3.53 22.50
CA GLY A 391 -8.84 3.37 23.52
C GLY A 391 -8.63 4.47 24.58
N ILE A 392 -9.69 4.92 25.27
CA ILE A 392 -9.63 5.63 26.56
C ILE A 392 -10.88 5.21 27.36
N GLU A 393 -10.69 4.56 28.51
CA GLU A 393 -11.74 4.15 29.45
C GLU A 393 -12.35 5.36 30.18
N PRO A 394 -13.63 5.27 30.61
CA PRO A 394 -13.83 5.18 32.07
C PRO A 394 -15.09 4.41 32.56
N ILE A 395 -14.87 3.67 33.66
CA ILE A 395 -15.77 3.44 34.81
C ILE A 395 -16.91 2.41 34.66
N ASP A 396 -16.79 1.36 35.49
CA ASP A 396 -17.78 0.32 35.80
C ASP A 396 -19.09 0.90 36.36
N ARG A 397 -20.21 0.58 35.70
CA ARG A 397 -21.58 0.91 36.14
C ARG A 397 -22.47 -0.32 36.29
N ILE A 398 -21.94 -1.48 36.72
CA ILE A 398 -22.79 -2.56 37.25
C ILE A 398 -22.16 -3.18 38.50
N SER A 399 -22.06 -2.37 39.55
CA SER A 399 -21.87 -2.89 40.92
C SER A 399 -22.47 -1.95 41.98
N LEU A 400 -23.70 -1.47 41.77
CA LEU A 400 -24.52 -0.84 42.82
C LEU A 400 -26.01 -1.16 42.67
N LEU A 401 -26.35 -2.44 42.90
CA LEU A 401 -27.58 -2.84 43.59
C LEU A 401 -27.23 -3.99 44.54
N GLN A 402 -26.74 -3.67 45.74
CA GLN A 402 -27.26 -4.15 47.04
C GLN A 402 -26.37 -3.67 48.21
N LYS A 403 -27.04 -3.39 49.33
CA LYS A 403 -26.62 -2.82 50.63
C LYS A 403 -25.48 -3.64 51.29
N ASP A 404 -24.59 -3.15 52.17
CA ASP A 404 -24.79 -2.39 53.41
C ASP A 404 -23.42 -1.96 54.04
N LYS A 405 -23.44 -0.84 54.80
CA LYS A 405 -22.65 -0.45 56.02
C LYS A 405 -21.12 -0.16 56.01
N LYS A 406 -20.80 1.11 56.37
CA LYS A 406 -19.79 1.71 57.31
C LYS A 406 -18.36 1.10 57.33
N ALA A 407 -17.23 1.82 57.35
CA ALA A 407 -16.85 3.02 58.10
C ALA A 407 -15.58 3.70 57.51
N ALA A 408 -15.18 4.80 58.15
CA ALA A 408 -14.32 5.90 57.68
C ALA A 408 -12.78 5.74 57.79
N VAL A 409 -12.07 6.84 57.43
CA VAL A 409 -10.69 7.28 57.78
C VAL A 409 -9.61 6.95 56.70
N THR A 410 -8.64 7.77 56.30
CA THR A 410 -8.30 9.21 56.35
C THR A 410 -7.14 9.46 55.36
N VAL A 411 -7.14 10.67 54.79
CA VAL A 411 -6.13 11.46 54.05
C VAL A 411 -4.63 11.16 54.33
N GLN A 412 -3.76 11.26 53.30
CA GLN A 412 -2.58 12.15 53.32
C GLN A 412 -1.96 12.49 51.94
N LYS A 413 -1.77 13.80 51.75
CA LYS A 413 -1.01 14.52 50.70
C LYS A 413 0.48 14.64 51.11
N ARG A 414 1.38 14.76 50.13
CA ARG A 414 2.59 15.65 50.11
C ARG A 414 3.38 15.43 48.82
N GLN A 415 4.31 16.27 48.36
CA GLN A 415 4.37 17.71 48.10
C GLN A 415 5.65 17.93 47.25
N LEU A 416 5.62 18.96 46.42
CA LEU A 416 6.65 19.50 45.52
C LEU A 416 8.00 19.87 46.20
N VAL A 417 9.15 19.64 45.55
CA VAL A 417 10.36 20.50 45.66
C VAL A 417 11.22 20.48 44.37
N LYS A 418 11.56 21.68 43.88
CA LYS A 418 12.72 22.12 43.05
C LYS A 418 13.04 23.56 43.54
N PRO A 419 14.14 24.27 43.17
CA PRO A 419 15.32 23.92 42.36
C PRO A 419 16.66 24.44 42.99
N LYS A 420 17.80 24.31 42.28
CA LYS A 420 18.90 25.32 42.30
C LYS A 420 19.87 25.16 41.11
N GLU A 421 20.18 26.28 40.46
CA GLU A 421 21.17 26.50 39.39
C GLU A 421 22.58 26.77 39.93
N LYS A 422 23.61 26.64 39.07
CA LYS A 422 24.66 27.66 38.86
C LYS A 422 25.53 27.41 37.61
N VAL A 423 26.09 28.52 37.12
CA VAL A 423 26.69 28.86 35.81
C VAL A 423 28.21 29.06 35.90
N SER A 424 28.98 28.83 34.81
CA SER A 424 30.19 29.60 34.37
C SER A 424 30.79 28.95 33.10
N GLU A 425 30.69 29.53 31.89
CA GLU A 425 31.59 30.50 31.20
C GLU A 425 32.92 29.97 30.61
N LYS A 426 33.14 30.25 29.30
CA LYS A 426 34.33 30.01 28.43
C LYS A 426 35.17 31.31 28.34
N PRO A 427 36.45 31.36 27.85
CA PRO A 427 36.82 31.40 26.39
C PRO A 427 38.31 30.95 26.10
N PRO A 428 39.02 31.29 24.99
CA PRO A 428 38.72 31.37 23.53
C PRO A 428 39.70 30.60 22.56
N VAL A 429 39.17 30.20 21.39
CA VAL A 429 39.62 30.33 19.96
C VAL A 429 41.12 30.47 19.55
N GLN A 430 41.67 29.63 18.63
CA GLN A 430 41.92 29.86 17.16
C GLN A 430 43.03 28.96 16.47
N VAL A 431 42.67 28.31 15.33
CA VAL A 431 43.38 28.05 14.01
C VAL A 431 44.85 27.50 14.00
N VAL A 432 45.28 26.44 13.26
CA VAL A 432 45.57 26.30 11.79
C VAL A 432 45.81 24.80 11.38
N LYS A 433 45.71 24.48 10.07
CA LYS A 433 45.90 23.17 9.33
C LYS A 433 47.34 22.57 9.40
N PRO A 434 47.58 21.28 9.06
CA PRO A 434 47.98 20.85 7.67
C PRO A 434 47.59 19.39 7.26
N VAL A 435 47.28 19.09 5.99
CA VAL A 435 48.07 18.52 4.84
C VAL A 435 48.35 17.00 4.86
N VAL A 436 48.03 16.37 3.72
CA VAL A 436 48.12 14.96 3.29
C VAL A 436 49.56 14.48 3.08
N LYS A 437 49.84 13.18 3.34
CA LYS A 437 50.81 12.38 2.55
C LYS A 437 50.60 10.85 2.70
N THR A 438 50.70 10.20 1.55
CA THR A 438 50.66 8.77 1.20
C THR A 438 51.97 8.06 1.53
N VAL A 439 51.94 6.76 1.91
CA VAL A 439 53.12 5.86 1.86
C VAL A 439 52.69 4.44 1.47
N ALA A 440 53.43 3.85 0.53
CA ALA A 440 53.34 2.49 -0.01
C ALA A 440 54.49 1.60 0.56
N PRO A 441 54.46 0.26 0.38
CA PRO A 441 55.31 -0.69 1.11
C PRO A 441 56.67 -1.00 0.42
N SER A 442 57.61 -1.53 1.19
CA SER A 442 58.98 -1.92 0.76
C SER A 442 59.24 -3.42 0.92
N GLU A 443 59.83 -4.03 -0.12
CA GLU A 443 60.37 -5.39 -0.21
C GLU A 443 61.84 -5.50 0.26
N ALA A 444 62.32 -6.72 0.54
CA ALA A 444 63.75 -7.07 0.58
C ALA A 444 64.04 -8.53 0.14
N ASN A 445 64.60 -8.65 -1.07
CA ASN A 445 65.59 -9.55 -1.73
C ASN A 445 65.95 -11.01 -1.32
N ILE A 446 66.34 -11.71 -2.40
CA ILE A 446 66.73 -13.12 -2.72
C ILE A 446 68.26 -13.36 -2.58
N PRO A 447 68.79 -14.61 -2.66
CA PRO A 447 69.59 -15.04 -3.85
C PRO A 447 69.40 -16.55 -4.26
N THR A 448 69.14 -16.95 -5.53
CA THR A 448 69.95 -17.16 -6.77
C THR A 448 70.69 -18.52 -6.88
N GLU A 449 70.36 -19.35 -7.90
CA GLU A 449 71.28 -20.00 -8.89
C GLU A 449 70.53 -20.88 -9.94
N GLU A 450 71.05 -20.90 -11.17
CA GLU A 450 70.56 -21.42 -12.48
C GLU A 450 71.47 -22.60 -12.97
N PRO A 451 71.47 -23.16 -14.22
CA PRO A 451 70.47 -23.37 -15.31
C PRO A 451 70.58 -24.75 -16.07
N ALA A 452 69.86 -24.86 -17.22
CA ALA A 452 70.07 -25.75 -18.42
C ALA A 452 69.48 -27.20 -18.40
N SER A 453 68.93 -27.83 -19.46
CA SER A 453 68.73 -27.54 -20.91
C SER A 453 67.90 -28.68 -21.59
N ILE A 454 67.03 -28.31 -22.55
CA ILE A 454 66.78 -28.89 -23.89
C ILE A 454 66.44 -30.41 -24.07
N ASN A 455 65.21 -30.72 -24.55
CA ASN A 455 64.91 -31.38 -25.85
C ASN A 455 63.49 -32.00 -25.92
N THR A 456 62.73 -31.63 -26.95
CA THR A 456 61.57 -32.39 -27.50
C THR A 456 62.04 -33.49 -28.47
N PRO A 457 61.29 -34.58 -28.63
CA PRO A 457 60.62 -34.77 -29.93
C PRO A 457 59.22 -35.43 -29.90
N ASP A 458 58.50 -35.24 -31.00
CA ASP A 458 57.19 -35.77 -31.39
C ASP A 458 57.00 -37.30 -31.25
N LYS A 459 55.78 -37.73 -30.90
CA LYS A 459 54.84 -38.50 -31.79
C LYS A 459 53.69 -39.17 -31.01
N SER A 460 52.48 -38.95 -31.54
CA SER A 460 51.29 -39.83 -31.59
C SER A 460 51.25 -41.12 -30.73
N SER A 461 50.21 -41.25 -29.90
CA SER A 461 49.28 -42.40 -29.94
C SER A 461 48.16 -42.27 -28.91
N ASP A 462 46.93 -42.51 -29.36
CA ASP A 462 45.76 -42.78 -28.54
C ASP A 462 46.01 -43.92 -27.56
N LYS A 463 45.61 -43.75 -26.30
CA LYS A 463 45.20 -44.85 -25.40
C LYS A 463 44.37 -44.34 -24.22
N LYS A 464 43.19 -44.96 -24.10
CA LYS A 464 42.25 -44.95 -22.98
C LYS A 464 42.93 -44.82 -21.62
N ILE A 465 42.47 -43.88 -20.81
CA ILE A 465 42.73 -43.86 -19.36
C ILE A 465 41.56 -44.59 -18.69
N GLU A 466 41.90 -45.72 -18.08
CA GLU A 466 41.06 -46.45 -17.12
C GLU A 466 40.73 -45.58 -15.91
N GLU A 467 39.48 -45.67 -15.49
CA GLU A 467 38.96 -45.05 -14.27
C GLU A 467 39.71 -45.56 -13.03
N THR A 468 40.25 -44.63 -12.25
CA THR A 468 40.61 -44.91 -10.87
C THR A 468 39.34 -44.83 -10.01
N PRO A 469 39.01 -45.84 -9.20
CA PRO A 469 37.81 -45.81 -8.38
C PRO A 469 38.04 -44.82 -7.22
N LYS A 470 37.51 -43.60 -7.36
CA LYS A 470 37.27 -42.75 -6.20
C LYS A 470 36.27 -43.49 -5.32
N ALA A 471 36.71 -43.89 -4.13
CA ALA A 471 35.85 -44.33 -3.06
C ALA A 471 34.83 -43.22 -2.77
N PHE A 472 33.65 -43.30 -3.40
CA PHE A 472 32.50 -42.51 -3.02
C PHE A 472 31.95 -43.13 -1.75
N SER A 473 32.02 -42.38 -0.65
CA SER A 473 31.03 -42.55 0.41
C SER A 473 29.68 -42.20 -0.22
N SER A 474 28.90 -43.23 -0.56
CA SER A 474 27.54 -43.14 -1.10
C SER A 474 26.53 -42.61 -0.09
N ASP A 475 26.96 -42.32 1.14
CA ASP A 475 26.08 -42.09 2.29
C ASP A 475 25.82 -40.60 2.58
N LEU A 476 26.33 -39.69 1.74
CA LEU A 476 26.18 -38.23 1.90
C LEU A 476 25.52 -37.54 0.70
N ILE A 477 24.79 -38.28 -0.13
CA ILE A 477 23.98 -37.67 -1.19
C ILE A 477 22.74 -37.05 -0.51
N HIS A 478 22.83 -35.75 -0.23
CA HIS A 478 21.70 -34.97 0.25
C HIS A 478 20.73 -34.78 -0.91
N GLU A 479 19.43 -34.84 -0.64
CA GLU A 479 18.38 -34.58 -1.63
C GLU A 479 18.57 -33.18 -2.23
N ASP A 480 18.72 -33.10 -3.55
CA ASP A 480 18.71 -31.82 -4.25
C ASP A 480 17.29 -31.27 -4.26
N ILE A 481 17.03 -30.30 -3.38
CA ILE A 481 15.71 -29.69 -3.26
C ILE A 481 15.37 -28.82 -4.48
N ASP A 482 16.35 -28.44 -5.29
CA ASP A 482 16.21 -27.46 -6.38
C ASP A 482 16.09 -28.12 -7.79
N GLU A 483 16.24 -29.44 -7.89
CA GLU A 483 16.18 -30.22 -9.16
C GLU A 483 14.92 -29.93 -9.98
N GLN A 484 13.74 -29.84 -9.33
CA GLN A 484 12.46 -29.64 -10.01
C GLN A 484 12.27 -28.20 -10.54
N ASP A 485 13.12 -27.26 -10.10
CA ASP A 485 12.99 -25.84 -10.41
C ASP A 485 13.90 -25.39 -11.56
N GLU A 486 14.79 -26.25 -12.06
CA GLU A 486 15.78 -25.92 -13.11
C GLU A 486 15.15 -25.28 -14.36
N LYS A 487 13.95 -25.73 -14.74
CA LYS A 487 13.24 -25.25 -15.94
C LYS A 487 12.49 -23.95 -15.71
N ASN A 488 12.40 -23.47 -14.48
CA ASN A 488 11.69 -22.23 -14.14
C ASN A 488 12.68 -21.09 -13.89
N PRO A 489 12.90 -20.19 -14.86
CA PRO A 489 13.86 -19.09 -14.70
C PRO A 489 13.50 -18.12 -13.56
N ILE A 490 12.24 -18.09 -13.11
CA ILE A 490 11.79 -17.24 -11.99
C ILE A 490 12.30 -17.77 -10.65
N LEU A 491 12.51 -19.09 -10.53
CA LEU A 491 12.96 -19.72 -9.30
C LEU A 491 14.48 -19.74 -9.15
N VAL A 492 15.21 -19.36 -10.21
CA VAL A 492 16.66 -19.14 -10.21
C VAL A 492 17.47 -20.27 -9.56
N ALA A 493 17.05 -21.53 -9.78
CA ALA A 493 17.65 -22.72 -9.17
C ALA A 493 19.18 -22.77 -9.35
N LEU A 494 19.68 -22.39 -10.54
CA LEU A 494 21.11 -22.36 -10.87
C LEU A 494 21.97 -21.46 -9.96
N TYR A 495 21.38 -20.41 -9.38
CA TYR A 495 22.10 -19.46 -8.51
C TYR A 495 21.70 -19.59 -7.03
N THR A 496 20.80 -20.52 -6.72
CA THR A 496 20.13 -20.53 -5.42
C THR A 496 21.12 -20.85 -4.29
N ASN A 497 22.12 -21.70 -4.52
CA ASN A 497 23.19 -21.99 -3.55
C ASN A 497 24.06 -20.76 -3.28
N GLU A 498 24.58 -20.12 -4.33
CA GLU A 498 25.45 -18.95 -4.24
C GLU A 498 24.71 -17.76 -3.61
N ILE A 499 23.42 -17.58 -3.93
CA ILE A 499 22.57 -16.56 -3.30
C ILE A 499 22.52 -16.79 -1.79
N HIS A 500 22.28 -18.02 -1.33
CA HIS A 500 22.14 -18.28 0.12
C HIS A 500 23.47 -18.21 0.86
N GLU A 501 24.57 -18.60 0.23
CA GLU A 501 25.93 -18.38 0.74
C GLU A 501 26.20 -16.87 0.91
N TYR A 502 25.90 -16.07 -0.12
CA TYR A 502 26.04 -14.63 -0.07
C TYR A 502 25.14 -13.98 1.00
N LEU A 503 23.89 -14.44 1.16
CA LEU A 503 23.02 -13.96 2.24
C LEU A 503 23.63 -14.25 3.63
N ARG A 504 24.36 -15.35 3.83
CA ARG A 504 25.06 -15.64 5.10
C ARG A 504 26.24 -14.71 5.35
N GLU A 505 26.99 -14.39 4.32
CA GLU A 505 28.04 -13.38 4.42
C GLU A 505 27.44 -12.02 4.84
N LEU A 506 26.30 -11.65 4.25
CA LEU A 506 25.64 -10.38 4.55
C LEU A 506 25.03 -10.33 5.96
N GLU A 507 24.46 -11.42 6.50
CA GLU A 507 23.98 -11.41 7.90
C GLU A 507 25.13 -11.22 8.89
N SER A 508 26.29 -11.81 8.60
CA SER A 508 27.51 -11.67 9.39
C SER A 508 28.11 -10.26 9.29
N LYS A 509 28.04 -9.65 8.09
CA LYS A 509 28.52 -8.28 7.83
C LYS A 509 27.65 -7.21 8.50
N TYR A 510 26.35 -7.45 8.65
CA TYR A 510 25.39 -6.48 9.20
C TYR A 510 24.68 -6.99 10.48
N PRO A 511 25.43 -7.25 11.57
CA PRO A 511 24.87 -7.83 12.78
C PRO A 511 24.12 -6.80 13.64
N VAL A 512 23.16 -7.30 14.42
CA VAL A 512 22.54 -6.58 15.55
C VAL A 512 23.11 -7.19 16.83
N LYS A 513 23.79 -6.38 17.64
CA LYS A 513 24.48 -6.83 18.85
C LYS A 513 23.47 -7.07 19.97
N LYS A 514 23.65 -8.16 20.72
CA LYS A 514 22.91 -8.40 21.96
C LYS A 514 23.10 -7.21 22.91
N GLY A 515 21.99 -6.67 23.43
CA GLY A 515 22.05 -5.56 24.38
C GLY A 515 22.43 -4.20 23.77
N PHE A 516 22.30 -3.96 22.45
CA PHE A 516 22.68 -2.68 21.84
C PHE A 516 22.02 -1.42 22.45
N LEU A 517 20.84 -1.53 23.08
CA LEU A 517 20.12 -0.44 23.76
C LEU A 517 20.54 -0.26 25.23
N MET A 518 21.41 -1.11 25.77
CA MET A 518 21.91 -0.96 27.14
C MET A 518 22.58 0.40 27.30
N ALA A 519 22.28 1.10 28.40
CA ALA A 519 22.76 2.45 28.69
C ALA A 519 22.40 3.52 27.62
N GLN A 520 21.31 3.35 26.88
CA GLN A 520 20.70 4.40 26.06
C GLN A 520 19.41 4.93 26.74
N GLU A 521 18.97 6.12 26.33
CA GLU A 521 17.65 6.65 26.76
C GLU A 521 16.50 5.79 26.24
N ILE A 522 16.64 5.25 25.03
CA ILE A 522 15.67 4.35 24.41
C ILE A 522 15.73 2.96 25.07
N SER A 523 14.66 2.60 25.78
CA SER A 523 14.54 1.27 26.40
C SER A 523 14.04 0.20 25.41
N SER A 524 14.32 -1.06 25.73
CA SER A 524 13.77 -2.23 25.02
C SER A 524 12.24 -2.20 24.92
N LYS A 525 11.56 -1.78 26.00
CA LYS A 525 10.10 -1.61 26.04
C LYS A 525 9.60 -0.55 25.05
N MET A 526 10.32 0.57 24.90
CA MET A 526 9.95 1.61 23.94
C MET A 526 10.10 1.12 22.50
N ARG A 527 11.16 0.36 22.19
CA ARG A 527 11.33 -0.31 20.89
C ARG A 527 10.16 -1.26 20.60
N SER A 528 9.79 -2.12 21.55
CA SER A 528 8.67 -3.05 21.34
C SER A 528 7.34 -2.34 21.10
N VAL A 529 7.06 -1.23 21.81
CA VAL A 529 5.87 -0.40 21.55
C VAL A 529 5.90 0.19 20.14
N LEU A 530 7.06 0.72 19.71
CA LEU A 530 7.22 1.25 18.36
C LEU A 530 6.97 0.18 17.30
N VAL A 531 7.60 -1.00 17.43
CA VAL A 531 7.48 -2.07 16.44
C VAL A 531 6.05 -2.63 16.38
N ASP A 532 5.37 -2.81 17.51
CA ASP A 532 3.97 -3.23 17.54
C ASP A 532 3.07 -2.24 16.79
N TRP A 533 3.27 -0.92 16.98
CA TRP A 533 2.56 0.10 16.21
C TRP A 533 2.94 0.10 14.72
N LEU A 534 4.21 -0.08 14.38
CA LEU A 534 4.64 -0.17 12.97
C LEU A 534 4.06 -1.39 12.26
N VAL A 535 3.73 -2.47 12.95
CA VAL A 535 2.96 -3.58 12.36
C VAL A 535 1.56 -3.12 11.94
N GLU A 536 0.90 -2.27 12.72
CA GLU A 536 -0.40 -1.70 12.34
C GLU A 536 -0.27 -0.74 11.14
N VAL A 537 0.76 0.12 11.14
CA VAL A 537 1.06 1.01 10.00
C VAL A 537 1.36 0.21 8.74
N HIS A 538 2.15 -0.86 8.85
CA HIS A 538 2.45 -1.80 7.77
C HIS A 538 1.17 -2.36 7.14
N GLN A 539 0.20 -2.77 7.97
CA GLN A 539 -1.09 -3.27 7.49
C GLN A 539 -1.93 -2.18 6.82
N GLN A 540 -1.91 -0.95 7.37
CA GLN A 540 -2.67 0.17 6.83
C GLN A 540 -2.17 0.59 5.45
N PHE A 541 -0.86 0.66 5.25
CA PHE A 541 -0.23 0.92 3.95
C PHE A 541 -0.21 -0.29 3.02
N ARG A 542 -0.58 -1.48 3.51
CA ARG A 542 -0.62 -2.74 2.74
C ARG A 542 0.73 -3.12 2.14
N LEU A 543 1.80 -2.83 2.88
CA LEU A 543 3.17 -3.06 2.43
C LEU A 543 3.51 -4.55 2.38
N MET A 544 4.52 -4.89 1.59
CA MET A 544 5.12 -6.23 1.55
C MET A 544 5.69 -6.59 2.93
N GLN A 545 5.76 -7.88 3.22
CA GLN A 545 6.25 -8.31 4.54
C GLN A 545 7.75 -8.01 4.67
N GLU A 546 8.49 -8.15 3.59
CA GLU A 546 9.88 -7.76 3.43
C GLU A 546 10.13 -6.33 3.92
N THR A 547 9.26 -5.39 3.54
CA THR A 547 9.30 -3.99 3.96
C THR A 547 9.24 -3.82 5.47
N LEU A 548 8.41 -4.60 6.18
CA LEU A 548 8.35 -4.58 7.65
C LEU A 548 9.64 -5.12 8.28
N TYR A 549 10.14 -6.26 7.79
CA TYR A 549 11.38 -6.84 8.32
C TYR A 549 12.58 -5.91 8.08
N LEU A 550 12.66 -5.30 6.89
CA LEU A 550 13.69 -4.32 6.57
C LEU A 550 13.56 -3.06 7.43
N THR A 551 12.34 -2.57 7.67
CA THR A 551 12.08 -1.44 8.58
C THR A 551 12.69 -1.70 9.95
N VAL A 552 12.40 -2.86 10.56
CA VAL A 552 12.93 -3.21 11.90
C VAL A 552 14.45 -3.38 11.86
N ALA A 553 15.00 -3.99 10.80
CA ALA A 553 16.44 -4.11 10.62
C ALA A 553 17.15 -2.75 10.52
N ILE A 554 16.54 -1.77 9.84
CA ILE A 554 17.04 -0.39 9.76
C ILE A 554 17.01 0.27 11.15
N ILE A 555 15.88 0.17 11.87
CA ILE A 555 15.72 0.75 13.21
C ILE A 555 16.80 0.22 14.15
N ASP A 556 16.97 -1.09 14.23
CA ASP A 556 17.90 -1.72 15.18
C ASP A 556 19.36 -1.37 14.87
N ARG A 557 19.75 -1.43 13.59
CA ARG A 557 21.11 -1.03 13.18
C ARG A 557 21.36 0.46 13.37
N PHE A 558 20.37 1.30 13.12
CA PHE A 558 20.47 2.73 13.33
C PHE A 558 20.63 3.07 14.82
N LEU A 559 19.77 2.55 15.68
CA LEU A 559 19.84 2.79 17.14
C LEU A 559 21.09 2.18 17.78
N GLN A 560 21.64 1.11 17.20
CA GLN A 560 22.93 0.57 17.61
C GLN A 560 24.09 1.55 17.30
N ALA A 561 24.09 2.17 16.12
CA ALA A 561 25.15 3.05 15.66
C ALA A 561 25.01 4.49 16.18
N TYR A 562 23.78 5.01 16.27
CA TYR A 562 23.47 6.38 16.66
C TYR A 562 22.74 6.39 18.01
N ARG A 563 23.54 6.40 19.09
CA ARG A 563 23.09 6.15 20.48
C ARG A 563 22.46 7.36 21.18
N THR A 564 22.26 8.48 20.48
CA THR A 564 21.83 9.77 21.05
C THR A 564 20.39 10.16 20.67
N ILE A 565 19.58 9.21 20.19
CA ILE A 565 18.14 9.44 19.96
C ILE A 565 17.42 9.54 21.30
N ASP A 566 16.65 10.61 21.48
CA ASP A 566 15.75 10.76 22.63
C ASP A 566 14.40 10.08 22.38
N ARG A 567 13.64 9.89 23.46
CA ARG A 567 12.32 9.25 23.39
C ARG A 567 11.35 9.95 22.44
N LYS A 568 11.41 11.28 22.31
CA LYS A 568 10.46 12.06 21.50
C LYS A 568 10.67 11.83 20.02
N ARG A 569 11.90 11.53 19.60
CA ARG A 569 12.27 11.28 18.20
C ARG A 569 12.19 9.81 17.79
N LEU A 570 11.89 8.90 18.71
CA LEU A 570 11.84 7.46 18.41
C LEU A 570 10.77 7.09 17.36
N GLN A 571 9.58 7.70 17.42
CA GLN A 571 8.54 7.46 16.42
C GLN A 571 8.94 8.01 15.05
N LEU A 572 9.58 9.18 15.00
CA LEU A 572 10.17 9.74 13.77
C LEU A 572 11.17 8.77 13.14
N VAL A 573 12.09 8.18 13.93
CA VAL A 573 13.00 7.13 13.45
C VAL A 573 12.22 5.96 12.84
N GLY A 574 11.16 5.51 13.50
CA GLY A 574 10.34 4.39 13.04
C GLY A 574 9.67 4.63 11.69
N VAL A 575 8.96 5.76 11.54
CA VAL A 575 8.29 6.09 10.27
C VAL A 575 9.27 6.37 9.15
N THR A 576 10.39 7.03 9.44
CA THR A 576 11.43 7.28 8.44
C THR A 576 12.12 5.99 8.01
N ALA A 577 12.40 5.06 8.94
CA ALA A 577 12.94 3.75 8.60
C ALA A 577 11.98 2.97 7.69
N MET A 578 10.68 3.05 7.95
CA MET A 578 9.67 2.44 7.08
C MET A 578 9.59 3.14 5.72
N PHE A 579 9.69 4.46 5.67
CA PHE A 579 9.75 5.21 4.41
C PHE A 579 10.95 4.78 3.55
N ILE A 580 12.14 4.63 4.16
CA ILE A 580 13.33 4.11 3.48
C ILE A 580 13.10 2.67 3.00
N ALA A 581 12.61 1.79 3.87
CA ALA A 581 12.34 0.40 3.50
C ALA A 581 11.31 0.30 2.37
N SER A 582 10.26 1.12 2.39
CA SER A 582 9.26 1.18 1.32
C SER A 582 9.88 1.62 0.00
N LYS A 583 10.76 2.63 -0.01
CA LYS A 583 11.48 3.03 -1.23
C LYS A 583 12.41 1.94 -1.77
N TYR A 584 12.88 1.03 -0.91
CA TYR A 584 13.78 -0.04 -1.27
C TYR A 584 13.05 -1.28 -1.81
N GLU A 585 11.98 -1.71 -1.15
CA GLU A 585 11.28 -2.98 -1.43
C GLU A 585 10.01 -2.81 -2.28
N GLU A 586 9.30 -1.68 -2.15
CA GLU A 586 8.02 -1.52 -2.82
C GLU A 586 8.21 -1.03 -4.26
N MET A 587 7.53 -1.68 -5.19
CA MET A 587 7.40 -1.17 -6.55
C MET A 587 6.76 0.24 -6.57
N TYR A 588 5.89 0.53 -5.60
CA TYR A 588 5.30 1.85 -5.38
C TYR A 588 5.28 2.16 -3.89
N SER A 589 6.24 2.95 -3.43
CA SER A 589 6.32 3.40 -2.05
C SER A 589 5.24 4.45 -1.75
N PRO A 590 4.71 4.51 -0.51
CA PRO A 590 3.84 5.60 -0.07
C PRO A 590 4.56 6.95 -0.15
N ASP A 591 3.80 8.02 -0.37
CA ASP A 591 4.38 9.37 -0.41
C ASP A 591 4.81 9.80 0.99
N ILE A 592 5.78 10.71 1.07
CA ILE A 592 6.20 11.28 2.37
C ILE A 592 5.03 11.90 3.14
N SER A 593 4.03 12.43 2.43
CA SER A 593 2.80 12.99 3.02
C SER A 593 1.98 11.92 3.77
N ASP A 594 2.02 10.66 3.33
CA ASP A 594 1.35 9.55 4.01
C ASP A 594 2.01 9.27 5.37
N PHE A 595 3.35 9.36 5.43
CA PHE A 595 4.10 9.20 6.68
C PHE A 595 3.95 10.40 7.62
N VAL A 596 3.73 11.61 7.11
CA VAL A 596 3.32 12.76 7.94
C VAL A 596 1.93 12.50 8.53
N TYR A 597 0.98 12.09 7.69
CA TYR A 597 -0.40 11.84 8.08
C TYR A 597 -0.53 10.74 9.14
N ILE A 598 0.15 9.60 8.97
CA ILE A 598 0.04 8.46 9.91
C ILE A 598 0.59 8.78 11.31
N THR A 599 1.43 9.81 11.40
CA THR A 599 1.94 10.30 12.70
C THR A 599 1.05 11.36 13.33
N ASP A 600 -0.17 11.56 12.81
CA ASP A 600 -1.08 12.63 13.24
C ASP A 600 -0.42 14.02 13.17
N GLN A 601 0.37 14.22 12.12
CA GLN A 601 1.18 15.44 11.91
C GLN A 601 2.12 15.78 13.06
N ALA A 602 2.50 14.81 13.90
CA ALA A 602 3.51 15.00 14.95
C ALA A 602 4.87 15.41 14.37
N TYR A 603 5.12 15.11 13.10
CA TYR A 603 6.33 15.48 12.37
C TYR A 603 5.98 16.06 11.00
N THR A 604 6.79 17.03 10.55
CA THR A 604 6.67 17.62 9.22
C THR A 604 7.39 16.79 8.16
N LYS A 605 7.15 17.08 6.87
CA LYS A 605 7.93 16.50 5.76
C LYS A 605 9.43 16.76 5.93
N SER A 606 9.79 17.96 6.42
CA SER A 606 11.20 18.32 6.64
C SER A 606 11.84 17.44 7.70
N ASP A 607 11.14 17.17 8.81
CA ASP A 607 11.64 16.31 9.88
C ASP A 607 11.92 14.88 9.37
N ILE A 608 11.02 14.33 8.56
CA ILE A 608 11.18 12.99 7.97
C ILE A 608 12.36 12.96 7.00
N LEU A 609 12.53 13.98 6.15
CA LEU A 609 13.66 14.07 5.21
C LEU A 609 15.01 14.23 5.95
N GLN A 610 15.05 15.03 7.01
CA GLN A 610 16.26 15.21 7.82
C GLN A 610 16.63 13.92 8.56
N MET A 611 15.65 13.23 9.14
CA MET A 611 15.86 11.94 9.76
C MET A 611 16.31 10.90 8.72
N GLU A 612 15.77 10.94 7.50
CA GLU A 612 16.16 10.04 6.42
C GLU A 612 17.64 10.21 6.09
N MET A 613 18.07 11.45 5.87
CA MET A 613 19.48 11.75 5.63
C MET A 613 20.37 11.27 6.77
N LEU A 614 19.92 11.40 8.03
CA LEU A 614 20.66 10.94 9.20
C LEU A 614 20.78 9.40 9.21
N ILE A 615 19.68 8.67 8.99
CA ILE A 615 19.68 7.20 8.95
C ILE A 615 20.58 6.70 7.81
N VAL A 616 20.40 7.25 6.61
CA VAL A 616 21.15 6.87 5.41
C VAL A 616 22.65 7.09 5.59
N LYS A 617 23.06 8.25 6.15
CA LYS A 617 24.46 8.54 6.46
C LYS A 617 25.02 7.60 7.53
N THR A 618 24.26 7.38 8.62
CA THR A 618 24.69 6.52 9.72
C THR A 618 24.91 5.08 9.26
N LEU A 619 24.06 4.59 8.37
CA LEU A 619 24.14 3.23 7.84
C LEU A 619 24.98 3.12 6.56
N ASN A 620 25.63 4.21 6.11
CA ASN A 620 26.42 4.26 4.88
C ASN A 620 25.69 3.63 3.68
N PHE A 621 24.42 3.98 3.47
CA PHE A 621 23.54 3.44 2.41
C PHE A 621 23.42 1.90 2.40
N SER A 622 23.86 1.21 3.46
CA SER A 622 23.94 -0.24 3.50
C SER A 622 22.64 -0.82 4.07
N PHE A 623 21.65 -1.09 3.20
CA PHE A 623 20.34 -1.64 3.57
C PHE A 623 20.19 -3.14 3.28
N GLY A 624 21.15 -3.76 2.59
CA GLY A 624 21.11 -5.16 2.18
C GLY A 624 21.35 -6.19 3.29
N ARG A 625 20.91 -5.94 4.54
CA ARG A 625 20.88 -7.01 5.55
C ARG A 625 19.81 -8.02 5.13
N PRO A 626 20.12 -9.33 5.06
CA PRO A 626 19.15 -10.33 4.65
C PRO A 626 18.00 -10.42 5.68
N LEU A 627 16.82 -10.75 5.17
CA LEU A 627 15.61 -10.92 5.97
C LEU A 627 15.39 -12.40 6.32
N PRO A 628 14.85 -12.72 7.52
CA PRO A 628 14.50 -14.09 7.90
C PRO A 628 13.59 -14.81 6.88
N LEU A 629 12.79 -14.06 6.12
CA LEU A 629 11.88 -14.60 5.12
C LEU A 629 12.60 -15.32 3.97
N HIS A 630 13.80 -14.88 3.55
CA HIS A 630 14.55 -15.55 2.49
C HIS A 630 14.96 -16.95 2.93
N PHE A 631 15.54 -17.05 4.13
CA PHE A 631 15.93 -18.32 4.74
C PHE A 631 14.73 -19.23 5.01
N LEU A 632 13.62 -18.69 5.54
CA LEU A 632 12.43 -19.47 5.81
C LEU A 632 11.87 -20.15 4.55
N ARG A 633 11.87 -19.48 3.39
CA ARG A 633 11.43 -20.08 2.13
C ARG A 633 12.25 -21.30 1.77
N ARG A 634 13.58 -21.20 1.88
CA ARG A 634 14.48 -22.32 1.60
C ARG A 634 14.31 -23.46 2.59
N TYR A 635 14.19 -23.15 3.87
CA TYR A 635 14.03 -24.19 4.91
C TYR A 635 12.66 -24.87 4.84
N SER A 636 11.63 -24.15 4.42
CA SER A 636 10.31 -24.73 4.16
C SER A 636 10.38 -25.74 3.01
N LYS A 637 11.16 -25.44 1.96
CA LYS A 637 11.40 -26.37 0.86
C LYS A 637 12.17 -27.61 1.33
N ALA A 638 13.28 -27.42 2.03
CA ALA A 638 14.12 -28.50 2.57
C ALA A 638 13.38 -29.41 3.57
N GLY A 639 12.47 -28.84 4.36
CA GLY A 639 11.64 -29.57 5.31
C GLY A 639 10.32 -30.11 4.73
N LYS A 640 10.07 -29.96 3.43
CA LYS A 640 8.80 -30.35 2.77
C LYS A 640 7.57 -29.78 3.50
N ALA A 641 7.66 -28.51 3.89
CA ALA A 641 6.68 -27.85 4.72
C ALA A 641 5.34 -27.64 3.99
N LEU A 642 4.26 -28.16 4.58
CA LEU A 642 2.90 -27.77 4.22
C LEU A 642 2.65 -26.25 4.43
N PRO A 643 1.65 -25.64 3.74
CA PRO A 643 1.33 -24.23 3.89
C PRO A 643 1.07 -23.78 5.34
N VAL A 644 0.49 -24.66 6.16
CA VAL A 644 0.23 -24.40 7.58
C VAL A 644 1.52 -24.24 8.38
N HIS A 645 2.53 -25.10 8.15
CA HIS A 645 3.85 -25.00 8.79
C HIS A 645 4.55 -23.69 8.42
N HIS A 646 4.57 -23.38 7.12
CA HIS A 646 5.17 -22.13 6.63
C HIS A 646 4.49 -20.90 7.23
N THR A 647 3.15 -20.91 7.31
CA THR A 647 2.38 -19.78 7.85
C THR A 647 2.55 -19.63 9.36
N MET A 648 2.66 -20.75 10.09
CA MET A 648 3.00 -20.78 11.52
C MET A 648 4.40 -20.23 11.78
N ALA A 649 5.40 -20.67 11.02
CA ALA A 649 6.76 -20.15 11.11
C ALA A 649 6.82 -18.64 10.81
N LYS A 650 6.06 -18.17 9.81
CA LYS A 650 5.93 -16.72 9.54
C LYS A 650 5.33 -15.95 10.72
N TYR A 651 4.32 -16.51 11.39
CA TYR A 651 3.74 -15.92 12.59
C TYR A 651 4.77 -15.80 13.71
N PHE A 652 5.57 -16.86 13.94
CA PHE A 652 6.64 -16.85 14.95
C PHE A 652 7.72 -15.81 14.66
N LEU A 653 8.18 -15.73 13.42
CA LEU A 653 9.16 -14.74 13.02
C LEU A 653 8.65 -13.31 13.19
N GLU A 654 7.38 -13.05 12.87
CA GLU A 654 6.83 -11.70 13.02
C GLU A 654 6.61 -11.33 14.49
N GLN A 655 6.29 -12.30 15.36
CA GLN A 655 6.31 -12.08 16.82
C GLN A 655 7.71 -11.70 17.28
N CYS A 656 8.76 -12.37 16.80
CA CYS A 656 10.14 -12.07 17.17
C CYS A 656 10.56 -10.62 16.84
N LEU A 657 9.97 -9.98 15.82
CA LEU A 657 10.28 -8.58 15.50
C LEU A 657 10.01 -7.63 16.68
N ILE A 658 8.95 -7.88 17.46
CA ILE A 658 8.55 -7.05 18.60
C ILE A 658 9.53 -7.22 19.77
N HIS A 659 10.08 -8.41 19.94
CA HIS A 659 10.77 -8.82 21.16
C HIS A 659 12.27 -8.53 21.10
N TYR A 660 12.72 -7.66 22.01
CA TYR A 660 14.11 -7.19 22.04
C TYR A 660 15.14 -8.27 22.41
N ASN A 661 14.77 -9.26 23.23
CA ASN A 661 15.67 -10.33 23.64
C ASN A 661 16.14 -11.19 22.46
N VAL A 662 15.35 -11.32 21.40
CA VAL A 662 15.65 -12.17 20.24
C VAL A 662 16.18 -11.42 19.01
N CYS A 663 16.20 -10.08 19.03
CA CYS A 663 16.59 -9.28 17.86
C CYS A 663 18.06 -9.45 17.42
N HIS A 664 18.91 -9.99 18.31
CA HIS A 664 20.32 -10.23 18.07
C HIS A 664 20.60 -11.53 17.31
N TYR A 665 19.62 -12.43 17.21
CA TYR A 665 19.79 -13.67 16.47
C TYR A 665 20.01 -13.39 14.97
N PRO A 666 20.90 -14.16 14.31
CA PRO A 666 21.01 -14.13 12.86
C PRO A 666 19.66 -14.44 12.20
N PRO A 667 19.30 -13.73 11.11
CA PRO A 667 18.10 -14.01 10.33
C PRO A 667 17.96 -15.48 9.92
N SER A 668 19.06 -16.16 9.59
CA SER A 668 19.07 -17.58 9.26
C SER A 668 18.70 -18.46 10.47
N LEU A 669 19.30 -18.22 11.63
CA LEU A 669 19.05 -19.02 12.83
C LEU A 669 17.61 -18.89 13.32
N ILE A 670 17.07 -17.67 13.37
CA ILE A 670 15.68 -17.47 13.82
C ILE A 670 14.67 -18.09 12.85
N ALA A 671 14.97 -18.11 11.54
CA ALA A 671 14.15 -18.80 10.54
C ALA A 671 14.17 -20.33 10.69
N ALA A 672 15.35 -20.91 10.96
CA ALA A 672 15.49 -22.33 11.24
C ALA A 672 14.73 -22.74 12.52
N ALA A 673 14.83 -21.94 13.58
CA ALA A 673 14.09 -22.15 14.82
C ALA A 673 12.58 -22.06 14.64
N ALA A 674 12.10 -21.07 13.88
CA ALA A 674 10.69 -20.89 13.63
C ALA A 674 10.05 -22.04 12.84
N ILE A 675 10.72 -22.53 11.78
CA ILE A 675 10.18 -23.66 11.01
C ILE A 675 10.26 -24.97 11.79
N TYR A 676 11.33 -25.18 12.57
CA TYR A 676 11.46 -26.36 13.41
C TYR A 676 10.35 -26.41 14.48
N LEU A 677 10.13 -25.30 15.19
CA LEU A 677 9.04 -25.23 16.17
C LEU A 677 7.68 -25.46 15.52
N ALA A 678 7.45 -24.91 14.31
CA ALA A 678 6.20 -25.12 13.59
C ALA A 678 5.94 -26.60 13.26
N PHE A 679 6.98 -27.35 12.86
CA PHE A 679 6.85 -28.79 12.67
C PHE A 679 6.55 -29.55 13.96
N ILE A 680 7.22 -29.20 15.06
CA ILE A 680 7.02 -29.86 16.36
C ILE A 680 5.58 -29.73 16.88
N ILE A 681 4.93 -28.57 16.67
CA ILE A 681 3.61 -28.33 17.27
C ILE A 681 2.44 -28.70 16.35
N ILE A 682 2.65 -28.77 15.03
CA ILE A 682 1.60 -29.12 14.06
C ILE A 682 1.59 -30.63 13.74
N GLY A 683 2.74 -31.32 13.85
CA GLY A 683 2.80 -32.77 13.68
C GLY A 683 2.57 -33.49 15.00
N ASN A 684 1.38 -34.08 15.18
CA ASN A 684 1.07 -35.14 16.15
C ASN A 684 -0.32 -35.73 15.82
N ASP A 685 -0.46 -36.29 14.62
CA ASP A 685 -1.46 -37.35 14.40
C ASP A 685 -0.80 -38.69 14.81
N GLU A 686 -1.60 -39.67 15.26
CA GLU A 686 -1.11 -40.99 15.73
C GLU A 686 -0.26 -41.76 14.68
N GLU A 687 -0.30 -41.34 13.42
CA GLU A 687 0.51 -41.88 12.30
C GLU A 687 1.94 -41.32 12.22
N ASP A 688 2.30 -40.27 12.98
CA ASP A 688 3.61 -39.59 12.93
C ASP A 688 4.58 -40.01 14.07
N GLU A 689 4.23 -41.00 14.91
CA GLU A 689 5.11 -41.52 15.96
C GLU A 689 6.44 -42.06 15.38
N GLY A 690 7.55 -41.37 15.68
CA GLY A 690 8.91 -41.77 15.24
C GLY A 690 9.45 -41.00 14.03
N LYS A 691 8.70 -40.05 13.46
CA LYS A 691 9.18 -39.23 12.34
C LYS A 691 10.29 -38.27 12.79
N VAL A 692 11.44 -38.35 12.13
CA VAL A 692 12.56 -37.42 12.35
C VAL A 692 12.19 -36.05 11.78
N ILE A 693 11.82 -35.11 12.67
CA ILE A 693 11.43 -33.74 12.29
C ILE A 693 12.63 -32.94 11.76
N TRP A 694 13.78 -33.03 12.44
CA TRP A 694 15.02 -32.37 12.00
C TRP A 694 15.81 -33.31 11.09
N THR A 695 15.53 -33.25 9.79
CA THR A 695 16.13 -34.15 8.78
C THR A 695 17.55 -33.74 8.39
N ASN A 696 18.33 -34.66 7.82
CA ASN A 696 19.65 -34.36 7.26
C ASN A 696 19.58 -33.30 6.15
N THR A 697 18.52 -33.30 5.34
CA THR A 697 18.28 -32.28 4.31
C THR A 697 18.10 -30.89 4.95
N LEU A 698 17.30 -30.78 5.99
CA LEU A 698 17.10 -29.51 6.69
C LEU A 698 18.38 -29.05 7.40
N ALA A 699 19.14 -29.95 8.02
CA ALA A 699 20.44 -29.66 8.63
C ALA A 699 21.45 -29.15 7.58
N HIS A 700 21.51 -29.80 6.41
CA HIS A 700 22.39 -29.42 5.31
C HIS A 700 22.11 -28.01 4.80
N TYR A 701 20.87 -27.73 4.37
CA TYR A 701 20.53 -26.42 3.79
C TYR A 701 20.43 -25.30 4.84
N SER A 702 20.10 -25.63 6.09
CA SER A 702 20.13 -24.65 7.19
C SER A 702 21.50 -24.44 7.79
N THR A 703 22.48 -25.30 7.49
CA THR A 703 23.85 -25.31 8.04
C THR A 703 23.90 -25.30 9.57
N TYR A 704 22.82 -25.70 10.24
CA TYR A 704 22.72 -25.77 11.68
C TYR A 704 22.47 -27.23 12.10
N SER A 705 23.08 -27.62 13.21
CA SER A 705 22.66 -28.82 13.93
C SER A 705 21.36 -28.53 14.69
N LYS A 706 20.67 -29.58 15.14
CA LYS A 706 19.49 -29.43 15.99
C LYS A 706 19.84 -28.62 17.26
N ASP A 707 20.98 -28.92 17.88
CA ASP A 707 21.41 -28.30 19.14
C ASP A 707 21.69 -26.80 18.99
N ASP A 708 22.19 -26.37 17.83
CA ASP A 708 22.39 -24.94 17.53
C ASP A 708 21.07 -24.15 17.54
N VAL A 709 19.97 -24.81 17.15
CA VAL A 709 18.66 -24.19 16.94
C VAL A 709 17.81 -24.17 18.22
N LEU A 710 18.02 -25.13 19.12
CA LEU A 710 17.23 -25.29 20.36
C LEU A 710 17.13 -24.03 21.24
N PRO A 711 18.20 -23.24 21.47
CA PRO A 711 18.08 -22.02 22.27
C PRO A 711 17.11 -20.99 21.67
N ALA A 712 17.14 -20.81 20.34
CA ALA A 712 16.23 -19.90 19.66
C ALA A 712 14.79 -20.46 19.64
N VAL A 713 14.62 -21.78 19.55
CA VAL A 713 13.31 -22.45 19.65
C VAL A 713 12.67 -22.20 21.01
N HIS A 714 13.45 -22.36 22.08
CA HIS A 714 13.01 -22.05 23.44
C HIS A 714 12.53 -20.59 23.55
N ASP A 715 13.34 -19.64 23.10
CA ASP A 715 13.01 -18.22 23.18
C ASP A 715 11.74 -17.87 22.39
N ILE A 716 11.55 -18.47 21.21
CA ILE A 716 10.31 -18.34 20.43
C ILE A 716 9.14 -18.94 21.22
N ALA A 717 9.27 -20.15 21.78
CA ALA A 717 8.21 -20.81 22.52
C ALA A 717 7.75 -19.97 23.73
N VAL A 718 8.68 -19.35 24.47
CA VAL A 718 8.37 -18.42 25.55
C VAL A 718 7.60 -17.20 25.05
N ILE A 719 7.97 -16.64 23.89
CA ILE A 719 7.23 -15.51 23.29
C ILE A 719 5.80 -15.93 22.92
N ILE A 720 5.64 -17.08 22.27
CA ILE A 720 4.36 -17.54 21.76
C ILE A 720 3.38 -17.93 22.87
N THR A 721 3.86 -18.63 23.90
CA THR A 721 3.03 -18.99 25.06
C THR A 721 2.48 -17.78 25.81
N ASN A 722 3.22 -16.65 25.78
CA ASN A 722 2.81 -15.38 26.38
C ASN A 722 2.09 -14.43 25.40
N ALA A 723 1.92 -14.80 24.14
CA ALA A 723 1.40 -13.89 23.10
C ALA A 723 -0.06 -13.48 23.33
N GLU A 724 -0.88 -14.32 23.96
CA GLU A 724 -2.29 -14.01 24.23
C GLU A 724 -2.46 -13.01 25.38
N THR A 725 -1.61 -13.08 26.40
CA THR A 725 -1.62 -12.18 27.57
C THR A 725 -0.74 -10.95 27.39
N SER A 726 0.12 -10.94 26.36
CA SER A 726 0.95 -9.79 26.00
C SER A 726 0.12 -8.55 25.71
N LYS A 727 0.65 -7.37 26.06
CA LYS A 727 0.05 -6.10 25.67
C LYS A 727 0.29 -5.74 24.19
N TYR A 728 1.31 -6.35 23.55
CA TYR A 728 1.63 -6.17 22.13
C TYR A 728 0.81 -7.17 21.32
N GLN A 729 -0.16 -6.66 20.56
CA GLN A 729 -1.22 -7.50 19.97
C GLN A 729 -1.34 -7.35 18.46
N ALA A 730 -0.57 -6.46 17.82
CA ALA A 730 -0.72 -6.17 16.40
C ALA A 730 -0.48 -7.41 15.53
N VAL A 731 0.62 -8.14 15.79
CA VAL A 731 0.95 -9.37 15.05
C VAL A 731 -0.10 -10.46 15.28
N ARG A 732 -0.54 -10.68 16.53
CA ARG A 732 -1.59 -11.67 16.81
C ARG A 732 -2.86 -11.34 16.04
N LYS A 733 -3.37 -10.10 16.16
CA LYS A 733 -4.58 -9.65 15.43
C LYS A 733 -4.43 -9.75 13.91
N LYS A 734 -3.26 -9.46 13.35
CA LYS A 734 -2.95 -9.66 11.94
C LYS A 734 -3.17 -11.11 11.52
N TYR A 735 -2.60 -12.06 12.27
CA TYR A 735 -2.64 -13.48 11.99
C TYR A 735 -3.93 -14.20 12.47
N VAL A 736 -4.92 -13.47 13.00
CA VAL A 736 -6.30 -13.97 13.18
C VAL A 736 -7.05 -13.97 11.84
N GLN A 737 -6.65 -13.15 10.87
CA GLN A 737 -7.37 -13.04 9.60
C GLN A 737 -7.31 -14.34 8.79
N SER A 738 -8.42 -14.71 8.15
CA SER A 738 -8.55 -15.93 7.35
C SER A 738 -7.48 -16.07 6.25
N LYS A 739 -6.99 -14.94 5.69
CA LYS A 739 -5.87 -14.93 4.71
C LYS A 739 -4.54 -15.47 5.27
N TYR A 740 -4.42 -15.58 6.60
CA TYR A 740 -3.31 -16.19 7.31
C TYR A 740 -3.74 -17.46 8.06
N MET A 741 -4.77 -18.17 7.59
CA MET A 741 -5.27 -19.43 8.15
C MET A 741 -5.73 -19.35 9.61
N GLU A 742 -6.01 -18.14 10.11
CA GLU A 742 -6.34 -17.91 11.52
C GLU A 742 -5.26 -18.51 12.45
N ILE A 743 -4.00 -18.56 11.96
CA ILE A 743 -2.93 -19.39 12.54
C ILE A 743 -2.64 -19.02 14.00
N SER A 744 -2.88 -17.77 14.38
CA SER A 744 -2.60 -17.27 15.74
C SER A 744 -3.61 -17.67 16.82
N VAL A 745 -4.72 -18.32 16.44
CA VAL A 745 -5.75 -18.83 17.36
C VAL A 745 -5.86 -20.35 17.33
N ARG A 746 -4.95 -21.01 16.62
CA ARG A 746 -4.89 -22.47 16.51
C ARG A 746 -4.63 -23.15 17.86
N PRO A 747 -5.30 -24.26 18.17
CA PRO A 747 -5.16 -24.97 19.45
C PRO A 747 -3.73 -25.50 19.70
N GLU A 748 -2.97 -25.80 18.64
CA GLU A 748 -1.58 -26.26 18.71
C GLU A 748 -0.66 -25.28 19.45
N LEU A 749 -0.99 -23.99 19.43
CA LEU A 749 -0.30 -22.93 20.19
C LEU A 749 -0.52 -23.01 21.71
N LYS A 750 -1.35 -23.94 22.16
CA LYS A 750 -1.61 -24.27 23.58
C LYS A 750 -1.30 -25.73 23.88
N SER A 751 -0.60 -26.43 22.97
CA SER A 751 -0.25 -27.84 23.14
C SER A 751 0.68 -28.04 24.34
N PRO A 752 0.59 -29.19 25.04
CA PRO A 752 1.54 -29.57 26.09
C PRO A 752 2.99 -29.52 25.62
N THR A 753 3.24 -29.90 24.36
CA THR A 753 4.56 -29.86 23.74
C THR A 753 5.15 -28.45 23.72
N LEU A 754 4.38 -27.44 23.26
CA LEU A 754 4.85 -26.06 23.25
C LEU A 754 5.10 -25.52 24.66
N LEU A 755 4.23 -25.85 25.61
CA LEU A 755 4.37 -25.46 27.01
C LEU A 755 5.63 -26.08 27.65
N ALA A 756 5.88 -27.37 27.40
CA ALA A 756 7.07 -28.05 27.88
C ALA A 756 8.36 -27.42 27.33
N ILE A 757 8.39 -27.09 26.03
CA ILE A 757 9.54 -26.40 25.41
C ILE A 757 9.76 -25.03 26.05
N ALA A 758 8.69 -24.27 26.33
CA ALA A 758 8.80 -22.96 26.97
C ALA A 758 9.20 -23.03 28.46
N GLN A 759 8.98 -24.15 29.14
CA GLN A 759 9.30 -24.36 30.56
C GLN A 759 10.70 -24.97 30.78
N ALA A 760 11.21 -25.71 29.80
CA ALA A 760 12.47 -26.44 29.89
C ALA A 760 13.70 -25.55 30.19
N GLY A 761 13.64 -24.24 29.94
CA GLY A 761 14.73 -23.31 30.27
C GLY A 761 14.76 -22.79 31.72
N ASN A 762 13.82 -23.20 32.58
CA ASN A 762 13.79 -22.81 34.00
C ASN A 762 14.49 -23.82 34.94
N GLU A 763 15.05 -24.92 34.42
CA GLU A 763 15.71 -25.98 35.23
C GLU A 763 17.25 -25.95 35.18
N THR A 764 17.86 -24.87 34.66
CA THR A 764 19.31 -24.61 34.72
C THR A 764 19.59 -23.23 35.29
#